data_AF-A0A7C8CJI6-F1
#
_entry.id   AF-A0A7C8CJI6-F1
#
_cell.length_a   1.000
_cell.length_b   1.000
_cell.length_c   1.000
_cell.angle_alpha   90.00
_cell.angle_beta   90.00
_cell.angle_gamma   90.00
#
_symmetry.space_group_name_H-M   'P 1'
#
loop_
_entity.id
_entity.type
_entity.pdbx_description
1 polymer ?
#
loop_
_entity_poly.entity_id
_entity_poly.type
_entity_poly.pdbx_seq_one_letter_code
_entity_poly.pdbx_strand_id
1 'polypeptide(L)'
;MGPSSRVFSCSDEGPVPPRERAGGSIGHAPEGWTRHARRSAKARRIGDSATQWASRVEMPAFFGIFPSLCIPPESYFARQPAAAGLEGVMLSRSTPIGEGALRRLHPETLEDPARIRALLARVRDTGAAFHRGLNRRIDLETAYLETVLEDELVLRAENFDRAPIGAQIFLNFSCDDRPYFFATRPTAAFAKGQIRVAVPPTLFFGERRDRARRAPDGGAGDPSRVEIEDGRGGFQQASVENVSPSGLGLLLDSDFISDRPVKVRFLDGRDSGTELQLELRNRRPVEGREGWTRIGLAREQPGTIHPLEIEEFDELPAAVGPASARPGAERSPDQPSVVRIANDQGEEIVGLVDAWGEGGPRTAVVMPNGWGQTKEALLPLARTLVSTFAASGEPVVVLRYDGIRRRGESHNDPDCRLPGWENRHFVFSQGVRDLEAVVAHMREAPEWAVSKVIVVSFSAAAIEVRKAVAQDRGETIDGWVSVVGSPDLQSMSRSISGGVDFVAGHELGLDFGLQELLGVTLDVDKVVEDAEAHAMSFIEDSGRDLAEINIPITWYHGRYDAWVDLARVQTVLSHGDTRHRRLVVMPTGHQLRSSKQASQVFQCIARDVGRMALGREFAPVAAPTHEIRQLRTAERRRLPRVETDLHAFWCDYLVGRDRSLGIELLTSSSAYRGLMESQLLALQIEPGQRIADLGSGTGSFALALATSSNRPEGLRVMAFDYVDTALRRSRDRIAALPRGGELNLGCTEANLDLRAQGQHIPVADQSFDAVLASLLLSYLEFPDRVLQECFRILRPGGRLVVSSLCRDADISRIYVEAYAELQAGDAGSGLPELREGDLGGMARSFLNDAAKILELEDTGAFHFWEPDELAQLLADCGFQGIRTSLSLSDPPQAVVVSARRP
;
A
#
# COMPACT_ATOMS: atom_id res chain seq x y z
N MET A 1 -31.40 -37.97 -20.23
CA MET A 1 -32.00 -39.30 -20.51
C MET A 1 -30.98 -40.08 -21.35
N GLY A 2 -30.73 -41.36 -21.09
CA GLY A 2 -29.78 -42.19 -21.87
C GLY A 2 -30.47 -43.13 -22.86
N PRO A 3 -29.87 -44.29 -23.28
CA PRO A 3 -28.53 -44.81 -22.95
C PRO A 3 -27.81 -45.49 -24.18
N SER A 4 -26.90 -46.47 -23.93
CA SER A 4 -26.21 -47.40 -24.88
C SER A 4 -25.01 -46.83 -25.68
N SER A 5 -24.05 -47.57 -26.28
CA SER A 5 -23.38 -48.90 -26.14
C SER A 5 -22.24 -49.01 -27.21
N ARG A 6 -21.22 -49.89 -27.28
CA ARG A 6 -20.61 -51.06 -26.55
C ARG A 6 -19.12 -51.16 -27.01
N VAL A 7 -18.11 -51.45 -26.18
CA VAL A 7 -17.46 -52.76 -25.85
C VAL A 7 -16.72 -53.50 -27.00
N PHE A 8 -15.58 -54.16 -26.67
CA PHE A 8 -14.60 -54.96 -27.47
C PHE A 8 -13.46 -54.16 -28.17
N SER A 9 -12.21 -54.65 -28.27
CA SER A 9 -11.47 -55.76 -27.61
C SER A 9 -9.93 -55.63 -27.76
N CYS A 10 -9.14 -56.50 -27.10
CA CYS A 10 -7.70 -56.75 -27.37
C CYS A 10 -7.48 -57.43 -28.75
N SER A 11 -6.26 -57.68 -29.28
CA SER A 11 -4.88 -57.69 -28.71
C SER A 11 -3.84 -57.13 -29.77
N ASP A 12 -2.52 -57.39 -29.92
CA ASP A 12 -1.58 -58.48 -29.54
C ASP A 12 -0.05 -58.09 -29.58
N GLU A 13 0.83 -59.10 -29.47
CA GLU A 13 2.31 -59.26 -29.63
C GLU A 13 3.07 -58.31 -30.61
N GLY A 14 4.41 -58.04 -30.57
CA GLY A 14 5.64 -58.55 -29.88
C GLY A 14 6.87 -58.45 -30.85
N PRO A 15 8.14 -58.81 -30.54
CA PRO A 15 8.91 -58.85 -29.28
C PRO A 15 10.44 -58.39 -29.35
N VAL A 16 11.04 -57.95 -28.22
CA VAL A 16 12.33 -58.41 -27.55
C VAL A 16 13.68 -58.57 -28.34
N PRO A 17 14.93 -58.43 -27.75
CA PRO A 17 15.39 -58.00 -26.41
C PRO A 17 16.12 -56.61 -26.47
N PRO A 18 17.47 -56.36 -26.39
CA PRO A 18 18.72 -57.10 -26.00
C PRO A 18 19.42 -56.58 -24.71
N ARG A 19 20.55 -57.21 -24.30
CA ARG A 19 21.54 -56.75 -23.27
C ARG A 19 22.93 -57.40 -23.47
N GLU A 20 24.03 -56.69 -23.15
CA GLU A 20 25.22 -57.11 -22.35
C GLU A 20 26.62 -56.56 -22.79
N ARG A 21 27.31 -55.94 -21.81
CA ARG A 21 28.77 -55.98 -21.44
C ARG A 21 29.91 -56.13 -22.48
N ALA A 22 30.82 -55.14 -22.50
CA ALA A 22 32.30 -55.24 -22.37
C ALA A 22 32.95 -53.82 -22.44
N GLY A 23 34.17 -53.51 -21.94
CA GLY A 23 35.07 -54.25 -21.03
C GLY A 23 36.55 -53.78 -21.05
N GLY A 24 37.00 -53.01 -20.03
CA GLY A 24 38.43 -52.64 -19.77
C GLY A 24 38.96 -51.39 -20.52
N SER A 25 40.10 -50.77 -20.18
CA SER A 25 41.04 -50.80 -19.03
C SER A 25 42.10 -49.67 -19.22
N ILE A 26 43.13 -49.33 -18.40
CA ILE A 26 43.84 -49.94 -17.25
C ILE A 26 44.38 -48.82 -16.31
N GLY A 27 44.27 -48.97 -14.97
CA GLY A 27 45.31 -48.58 -13.98
C GLY A 27 45.37 -47.12 -13.46
N HIS A 28 45.97 -46.82 -12.29
CA HIS A 28 46.55 -47.70 -11.25
C HIS A 28 46.48 -47.01 -9.85
N ALA A 29 46.35 -47.80 -8.77
CA ALA A 29 46.69 -47.42 -7.38
C ALA A 29 48.01 -48.11 -6.98
N PRO A 30 48.72 -47.70 -5.89
CA PRO A 30 48.36 -48.01 -4.49
C PRO A 30 48.67 -46.81 -3.53
N GLU A 31 48.72 -46.85 -2.19
CA GLU A 31 48.45 -47.84 -1.12
C GLU A 31 47.95 -47.08 0.15
N GLY A 32 47.98 -47.66 1.36
CA GLY A 32 47.79 -46.91 2.61
C GLY A 32 48.24 -47.64 3.89
N TRP A 33 48.95 -46.96 4.81
CA TRP A 33 49.49 -47.54 6.05
C TRP A 33 49.32 -46.68 7.33
N THR A 34 48.63 -47.26 8.31
CA THR A 34 48.87 -47.23 9.78
C THR A 34 49.21 -45.95 10.59
N ARG A 35 48.35 -45.71 11.60
CA ARG A 35 48.65 -45.43 13.05
C ARG A 35 49.67 -44.33 13.44
N HIS A 36 49.21 -43.34 14.22
CA HIS A 36 49.61 -43.02 15.63
C HIS A 36 48.80 -41.81 16.17
N ALA A 37 48.87 -41.38 17.44
CA ALA A 37 48.36 -42.02 18.67
C ALA A 37 48.35 -41.05 19.89
N ARG A 38 47.35 -41.20 20.81
CA ARG A 38 47.31 -40.83 22.25
C ARG A 38 47.03 -39.38 22.76
N ARG A 39 46.11 -39.35 23.76
CA ARG A 39 45.97 -38.45 24.95
C ARG A 39 45.50 -37.01 24.70
N SER A 40 44.77 -36.33 25.61
CA SER A 40 44.19 -36.69 26.93
C SER A 40 42.95 -35.81 27.18
N ALA A 41 41.78 -36.31 27.58
CA ALA A 41 41.44 -36.96 28.86
C ALA A 41 41.40 -36.02 30.09
N LYS A 42 40.20 -35.46 30.39
CA LYS A 42 39.76 -35.19 31.78
C LYS A 42 38.24 -35.07 31.86
N ALA A 43 37.63 -35.88 32.71
CA ALA A 43 36.25 -35.74 33.15
C ALA A 43 36.23 -35.66 34.68
N ARG A 44 35.21 -35.00 35.26
CA ARG A 44 34.86 -35.12 36.68
C ARG A 44 33.34 -35.20 36.81
N ARG A 45 32.85 -36.27 37.44
CA ARG A 45 31.49 -36.36 37.99
C ARG A 45 31.55 -36.01 39.49
N ILE A 46 30.64 -35.17 39.94
CA ILE A 46 29.93 -35.20 41.25
C ILE A 46 28.58 -34.51 40.96
N GLY A 47 27.42 -34.92 41.48
CA GLY A 47 27.11 -36.09 42.29
C GLY A 47 25.77 -35.90 42.99
N ASP A 48 24.91 -36.92 42.87
CA ASP A 48 23.56 -37.13 43.44
C ASP A 48 23.07 -36.23 44.60
N SER A 49 21.85 -35.74 44.49
CA SER A 49 20.82 -36.01 45.51
C SER A 49 19.41 -35.75 44.99
N ALA A 50 18.58 -36.79 44.99
CA ALA A 50 17.13 -36.69 44.79
C ALA A 50 16.44 -37.72 45.70
N THR A 51 15.13 -37.54 45.92
CA THR A 51 14.22 -38.38 46.73
C THR A 51 14.13 -38.02 48.22
N GLN A 52 12.96 -37.55 48.66
CA GLN A 52 12.02 -38.14 49.65
C GLN A 52 10.82 -37.15 49.75
N TRP A 53 9.54 -37.53 49.87
CA TRP A 53 8.87 -38.85 49.92
C TRP A 53 7.44 -38.72 49.31
N ALA A 54 6.73 -39.82 49.09
CA ALA A 54 5.41 -39.83 48.46
C ALA A 54 4.33 -40.61 49.25
N SER A 55 3.14 -40.03 49.36
CA SER A 55 1.90 -40.66 49.87
C SER A 55 0.71 -39.70 49.65
N ARG A 56 -0.50 -40.11 49.25
CA ARG A 56 -1.06 -41.47 49.01
C ARG A 56 -2.40 -41.36 48.25
N VAL A 57 -2.72 -42.35 47.39
CA VAL A 57 -4.07 -42.99 47.21
C VAL A 57 -5.23 -42.11 46.68
N GLU A 58 -6.03 -42.50 45.67
CA GLU A 58 -6.02 -43.66 44.75
C GLU A 58 -6.83 -43.36 43.47
N MET A 59 -6.59 -44.11 42.39
CA MET A 59 -7.47 -44.22 41.22
C MET A 59 -7.80 -45.70 40.94
N PRO A 60 -9.04 -46.03 40.55
CA PRO A 60 -9.32 -47.15 39.66
C PRO A 60 -9.05 -46.74 38.20
N ALA A 61 -8.29 -47.54 37.46
CA ALA A 61 -8.03 -47.34 36.03
C ALA A 61 -8.83 -48.35 35.18
N PHE A 62 -8.91 -48.14 33.86
CA PHE A 62 -8.40 -49.10 32.86
C PHE A 62 -8.18 -48.41 31.49
N PHE A 63 -7.67 -49.15 30.49
CA PHE A 63 -6.66 -48.64 29.54
C PHE A 63 -7.02 -48.82 28.06
N GLY A 64 -6.45 -47.94 27.20
CA GLY A 64 -6.19 -48.21 25.77
C GLY A 64 -6.71 -47.16 24.79
N ILE A 65 -6.03 -46.82 23.68
CA ILE A 65 -4.68 -47.21 23.18
C ILE A 65 -4.09 -46.01 22.39
N PHE A 66 -2.75 -46.00 22.23
CA PHE A 66 -1.87 -45.15 21.39
C PHE A 66 -1.18 -43.94 22.07
N PRO A 67 0.08 -43.65 21.71
CA PRO A 67 0.98 -42.83 22.53
C PRO A 67 1.04 -41.35 22.14
N SER A 68 1.26 -40.50 23.15
CA SER A 68 1.72 -39.13 22.96
C SER A 68 3.19 -39.09 22.52
N LEU A 69 3.48 -38.23 21.53
CA LEU A 69 4.85 -37.94 21.09
C LEU A 69 5.13 -36.45 21.34
N CYS A 70 5.33 -36.11 22.61
CA CYS A 70 5.71 -34.77 23.04
C CYS A 70 7.13 -34.46 22.57
N ILE A 71 7.27 -33.61 21.55
CA ILE A 71 8.56 -33.10 21.09
C ILE A 71 8.92 -31.88 21.95
N PRO A 72 10.12 -31.82 22.56
CA PRO A 72 10.55 -30.66 23.33
C PRO A 72 10.85 -29.44 22.42
N PRO A 73 10.72 -28.20 22.92
CA PRO A 73 10.78 -26.97 22.11
C PRO A 73 12.22 -26.55 21.73
N GLU A 74 13.00 -27.45 21.13
CA GLU A 74 14.34 -27.18 20.59
C GLU A 74 14.49 -27.60 19.11
N SER A 75 13.47 -28.20 18.48
CA SER A 75 13.58 -28.79 17.14
C SER A 75 13.26 -27.87 15.95
N TYR A 76 12.79 -26.63 16.17
CA TYR A 76 12.29 -25.77 15.09
C TYR A 76 13.37 -24.94 14.36
N PHE A 77 14.53 -24.69 14.97
CA PHE A 77 15.65 -23.99 14.31
C PHE A 77 16.51 -24.89 13.41
N ALA A 78 16.26 -26.20 13.37
CA ALA A 78 17.16 -27.19 12.78
C ALA A 78 16.81 -27.62 11.33
N ARG A 79 16.23 -26.73 10.49
CA ARG A 79 16.12 -26.99 9.05
C ARG A 79 15.92 -25.78 8.10
N GLN A 80 16.47 -24.61 8.42
CA GLN A 80 16.77 -23.61 7.37
C GLN A 80 18.14 -23.94 6.74
N PRO A 81 18.32 -23.81 5.40
CA PRO A 81 19.66 -23.72 4.85
C PRO A 81 20.30 -22.42 5.33
N ALA A 82 21.50 -22.50 5.92
CA ALA A 82 22.12 -21.35 6.56
C ALA A 82 22.54 -20.28 5.54
N ALA A 83 21.71 -19.23 5.39
CA ALA A 83 22.09 -17.96 4.78
C ALA A 83 23.10 -17.27 5.70
N ALA A 84 24.39 -17.55 5.48
CA ALA A 84 25.45 -17.16 6.40
C ALA A 84 25.61 -15.63 6.46
N GLY A 85 25.34 -15.04 7.64
CA GLY A 85 25.82 -13.69 7.99
C GLY A 85 24.80 -12.67 8.48
N LEU A 86 23.51 -12.98 8.62
CA LEU A 86 22.47 -12.02 9.03
C LEU A 86 21.60 -12.49 10.22
N GLU A 87 22.21 -12.57 11.40
CA GLU A 87 21.50 -12.59 12.69
C GLU A 87 21.69 -11.25 13.43
N GLY A 88 20.65 -10.80 14.15
CA GLY A 88 20.80 -9.79 15.21
C GLY A 88 20.59 -8.31 14.87
N VAL A 89 20.29 -7.94 13.61
CA VAL A 89 19.90 -6.57 13.25
C VAL A 89 18.51 -6.54 12.61
N MET A 90 17.59 -5.77 13.19
CA MET A 90 16.31 -5.44 12.56
C MET A 90 16.58 -4.40 11.46
N LEU A 91 17.07 -4.88 10.32
CA LEU A 91 17.51 -4.03 9.21
C LEU A 91 16.38 -3.13 8.72
N SER A 92 16.70 -1.84 8.55
CA SER A 92 15.85 -0.91 7.82
C SER A 92 15.64 -1.43 6.40
N ARG A 93 14.40 -1.42 5.91
CA ARG A 93 14.06 -1.75 4.51
C ARG A 93 14.60 -0.72 3.51
N SER A 94 14.98 0.46 4.00
CA SER A 94 15.69 1.50 3.27
C SER A 94 17.16 1.59 3.69
N THR A 95 18.05 1.70 2.71
CA THR A 95 19.49 1.95 2.92
C THR A 95 19.70 3.40 3.39
N PRO A 96 20.44 3.65 4.50
CA PRO A 96 20.68 5.01 4.98
C PRO A 96 21.60 5.82 4.05
N ILE A 97 21.22 7.06 3.75
CA ILE A 97 21.93 7.97 2.85
C ILE A 97 22.97 8.77 3.65
N GLY A 98 24.25 8.67 3.30
CA GLY A 98 25.33 9.36 4.02
C GLY A 98 25.28 10.89 3.87
N GLU A 99 25.75 11.62 4.89
CA GLU A 99 25.80 13.10 4.83
C GLU A 99 26.69 13.61 3.66
N GLY A 100 27.79 12.90 3.36
CA GLY A 100 28.64 13.17 2.19
C GLY A 100 28.01 12.86 0.82
N ALA A 101 26.82 12.24 0.79
CA ALA A 101 25.97 12.15 -0.40
C ALA A 101 25.07 13.40 -0.49
N LEU A 102 24.40 13.75 0.62
CA LEU A 102 23.53 14.93 0.72
C LEU A 102 24.30 16.24 0.45
N ARG A 103 25.54 16.36 0.91
CA ARG A 103 26.44 17.51 0.60
C ARG A 103 26.86 17.62 -0.86
N ARG A 104 26.85 16.51 -1.63
CA ARG A 104 27.10 16.53 -3.08
C ARG A 104 25.84 16.97 -3.84
N LEU A 105 24.68 16.43 -3.45
CA LEU A 105 23.37 16.87 -3.95
C LEU A 105 23.13 18.37 -3.68
N HIS A 106 23.37 18.82 -2.45
CA HIS A 106 23.05 20.17 -1.96
C HIS A 106 24.29 20.85 -1.36
N PRO A 107 25.09 21.56 -2.20
CA PRO A 107 26.29 22.28 -1.79
C PRO A 107 26.00 23.68 -1.25
N GLU A 108 24.81 24.26 -1.51
CA GLU A 108 24.30 25.31 -0.64
C GLU A 108 23.85 24.65 0.68
N THR A 109 24.56 24.98 1.76
CA THR A 109 24.31 24.51 3.13
C THR A 109 24.25 25.67 4.12
N LEU A 110 23.64 25.44 5.29
CA LEU A 110 23.77 26.27 6.48
C LEU A 110 24.28 25.39 7.63
N GLU A 111 25.49 25.70 8.10
CA GLU A 111 26.27 24.86 9.05
C GLU A 111 26.65 25.60 10.33
N ASP A 112 26.48 26.92 10.37
CA ASP A 112 26.66 27.76 11.57
C ASP A 112 25.55 27.42 12.59
N PRO A 113 25.88 26.86 13.78
CA PRO A 113 24.87 26.41 14.74
C PRO A 113 24.02 27.55 15.31
N ALA A 114 24.56 28.77 15.41
CA ALA A 114 23.79 29.93 15.87
C ALA A 114 22.78 30.37 14.80
N ARG A 115 23.16 30.34 13.52
CA ARG A 115 22.25 30.63 12.40
C ARG A 115 21.21 29.54 12.18
N ILE A 116 21.57 28.25 12.33
CA ILE A 116 20.62 27.13 12.30
C ILE A 116 19.56 27.33 13.40
N ARG A 117 19.98 27.59 14.65
CA ARG A 117 19.05 27.87 15.76
C ARG A 117 18.18 29.10 15.51
N ALA A 118 18.75 30.19 14.98
CA ALA A 118 18.00 31.41 14.66
C ALA A 118 16.99 31.23 13.51
N LEU A 119 17.26 30.34 12.55
CA LEU A 119 16.31 29.95 11.51
C LEU A 119 15.19 29.08 12.09
N LEU A 120 15.53 28.03 12.85
CA LEU A 120 14.56 27.13 13.46
C LEU A 120 13.68 27.84 14.50
N ALA A 121 14.21 28.83 15.23
CA ALA A 121 13.40 29.70 16.08
C ALA A 121 12.36 30.49 15.29
N ARG A 122 12.71 31.10 14.13
CA ARG A 122 11.71 31.75 13.26
C ARG A 122 10.67 30.78 12.74
N VAL A 123 11.07 29.58 12.33
CA VAL A 123 10.16 28.52 11.84
C VAL A 123 9.14 28.08 12.88
N ARG A 124 9.56 27.96 14.16
CA ARG A 124 8.64 27.78 15.31
C ARG A 124 7.69 28.98 15.43
N ASP A 125 8.24 30.19 15.42
CA ASP A 125 7.49 31.43 15.71
C ASP A 125 6.50 31.82 14.58
N THR A 126 6.73 31.38 13.35
CA THR A 126 5.78 31.49 12.22
C THR A 126 4.81 30.31 12.14
N GLY A 127 4.98 29.25 12.93
CA GLY A 127 4.18 28.02 12.87
C GLY A 127 4.37 27.23 11.56
N ALA A 128 5.50 27.40 10.87
CA ALA A 128 5.74 26.78 9.58
C ALA A 128 5.88 25.25 9.69
N ALA A 129 5.32 24.55 8.71
CA ALA A 129 5.24 23.10 8.67
C ALA A 129 6.54 22.45 8.18
N PHE A 130 6.82 21.28 8.74
CA PHE A 130 7.82 20.32 8.28
C PHE A 130 7.08 19.13 7.67
N HIS A 131 7.56 18.62 6.54
CA HIS A 131 7.00 17.44 5.90
C HIS A 131 8.04 16.32 5.82
N ARG A 132 7.63 15.08 6.08
CA ARG A 132 8.50 13.88 6.01
C ARG A 132 8.39 13.13 4.67
N GLY A 133 7.42 13.48 3.83
CA GLY A 133 6.99 12.69 2.70
C GLY A 133 5.59 12.11 2.95
N LEU A 134 5.33 10.92 2.42
CA LEU A 134 4.01 10.29 2.43
C LEU A 134 4.07 8.97 3.21
N ASN A 135 3.17 8.79 4.17
CA ASN A 135 3.14 7.56 4.98
C ASN A 135 2.58 6.37 4.17
N ARG A 136 2.64 5.17 4.75
CA ARG A 136 2.02 3.94 4.19
C ARG A 136 0.49 4.04 4.02
N ARG A 137 -0.15 5.04 4.64
CA ARG A 137 -1.58 5.36 4.54
C ARG A 137 -1.87 6.49 3.55
N ILE A 138 -0.87 6.93 2.78
CA ILE A 138 -1.01 7.89 1.68
C ILE A 138 -1.19 9.35 2.15
N ASP A 139 -1.13 9.61 3.47
CA ASP A 139 -1.18 10.96 4.05
C ASP A 139 0.17 11.70 3.96
N LEU A 140 0.12 13.02 3.74
CA LEU A 140 1.27 13.92 3.84
C LEU A 140 1.70 14.06 5.31
N GLU A 141 2.79 13.39 5.68
CA GLU A 141 3.32 13.39 7.03
C GLU A 141 3.80 14.77 7.42
N THR A 142 3.07 15.43 8.33
CA THR A 142 3.26 16.84 8.65
C THR A 142 3.53 17.04 10.14
N ALA A 143 4.48 17.91 10.44
CA ALA A 143 4.90 18.26 11.79
C ALA A 143 5.11 19.78 11.94
N TYR A 144 5.07 20.26 13.18
CA TYR A 144 5.24 21.66 13.56
C TYR A 144 6.27 21.74 14.68
N LEU A 145 7.28 22.61 14.53
CA LEU A 145 8.31 22.78 15.56
C LEU A 145 7.74 23.53 16.74
N GLU A 146 7.76 22.91 17.93
CA GLU A 146 7.28 23.51 19.18
C GLU A 146 8.43 24.05 20.03
N THR A 147 9.57 23.35 20.09
CA THR A 147 10.71 23.74 20.92
C THR A 147 12.03 23.40 20.26
N VAL A 148 12.96 24.36 20.28
CA VAL A 148 14.38 24.17 19.96
C VAL A 148 15.12 24.04 21.29
N LEU A 149 15.68 22.86 21.58
CA LEU A 149 16.54 22.60 22.74
C LEU A 149 18.01 22.73 22.35
N GLU A 150 18.93 22.34 23.23
CA GLU A 150 20.37 22.37 22.94
C GLU A 150 20.72 21.34 21.85
N ASP A 151 20.52 20.04 22.08
CA ASP A 151 20.85 19.00 21.08
C ASP A 151 19.64 18.45 20.31
N GLU A 152 18.41 18.88 20.64
CA GLU A 152 17.17 18.34 20.09
C GLU A 152 16.19 19.39 19.54
N LEU A 153 15.35 18.95 18.61
CA LEU A 153 14.13 19.63 18.18
C LEU A 153 12.91 18.81 18.66
N VAL A 154 11.92 19.48 19.24
CA VAL A 154 10.63 18.90 19.61
C VAL A 154 9.59 19.34 18.58
N LEU A 155 9.10 18.38 17.81
CA LEU A 155 8.15 18.59 16.70
C LEU A 155 6.81 17.91 17.05
N ARG A 156 5.71 18.67 17.09
CA ARG A 156 4.35 18.09 17.13
C ARG A 156 4.01 17.53 15.75
N ALA A 157 3.81 16.22 15.67
CA ALA A 157 3.52 15.48 14.45
C ALA A 157 2.37 14.52 14.74
N GLU A 158 1.24 14.65 14.02
CA GLU A 158 0.01 13.93 14.38
C GLU A 158 -0.21 12.67 13.52
N ASN A 159 0.22 12.70 12.25
CA ASN A 159 0.01 11.61 11.27
C ASN A 159 1.30 10.88 10.83
N PHE A 160 2.43 11.09 11.52
CA PHE A 160 3.68 10.35 11.27
C PHE A 160 3.49 8.85 11.56
N ASP A 161 3.82 7.99 10.59
CA ASP A 161 3.95 6.55 10.80
C ASP A 161 5.10 6.29 11.79
N ARG A 162 4.79 5.54 12.84
CA ARG A 162 5.68 5.25 13.96
C ARG A 162 6.61 4.06 13.70
N ALA A 163 6.38 3.29 12.64
CA ALA A 163 7.21 2.14 12.27
C ALA A 163 8.62 2.55 11.76
N PRO A 164 8.80 3.54 10.84
CA PRO A 164 10.12 3.89 10.32
C PRO A 164 11.00 4.74 11.26
N ILE A 165 10.48 5.12 12.45
CA ILE A 165 11.13 6.08 13.38
C ILE A 165 12.45 5.56 14.01
N GLY A 166 12.85 4.30 13.75
CA GLY A 166 14.20 3.81 14.07
C GLY A 166 15.27 4.13 13.02
N ALA A 167 14.87 4.59 11.82
CA ALA A 167 15.77 4.86 10.71
C ALA A 167 16.15 6.35 10.61
N GLN A 168 16.94 6.69 9.59
CA GLN A 168 17.12 8.07 9.14
C GLN A 168 15.79 8.58 8.56
N ILE A 169 15.42 9.81 8.91
CA ILE A 169 14.26 10.50 8.36
C ILE A 169 14.69 11.81 7.70
N PHE A 170 13.97 12.19 6.64
CA PHE A 170 14.13 13.48 5.97
C PHE A 170 13.00 14.40 6.40
N LEU A 171 13.32 15.66 6.71
CA LEU A 171 12.33 16.69 7.02
C LEU A 171 12.61 17.91 6.15
N ASN A 172 11.65 18.27 5.30
CA ASN A 172 11.69 19.50 4.51
C ASN A 172 10.73 20.54 5.11
N PHE A 173 11.06 21.83 4.97
CA PHE A 173 10.25 22.96 5.43
C PHE A 173 10.57 24.22 4.61
N SER A 174 9.72 25.24 4.69
CA SER A 174 9.97 26.55 4.06
C SER A 174 9.99 27.67 5.10
N CYS A 175 10.90 28.63 4.94
CA CYS A 175 10.99 29.84 5.76
C CYS A 175 11.44 31.01 4.88
N ASP A 176 10.79 32.16 5.00
CA ASP A 176 11.11 33.36 4.21
C ASP A 176 11.13 33.07 2.68
N ASP A 177 10.11 32.34 2.21
CA ASP A 177 9.94 31.75 0.85
C ASP A 177 11.11 30.87 0.34
N ARG A 178 12.09 30.55 1.20
CA ARG A 178 13.23 29.70 0.87
C ARG A 178 12.99 28.28 1.42
N PRO A 179 13.08 27.23 0.57
CA PRO A 179 12.95 25.84 1.03
C PRO A 179 14.25 25.33 1.65
N TYR A 180 14.11 24.50 2.68
CA TYR A 180 15.17 23.82 3.41
C TYR A 180 14.79 22.36 3.60
N PHE A 181 15.79 21.49 3.77
CA PHE A 181 15.56 20.16 4.34
C PHE A 181 16.78 19.67 5.10
N PHE A 182 16.61 18.60 5.86
CA PHE A 182 17.71 17.90 6.53
C PHE A 182 17.39 16.42 6.73
N ALA A 183 18.44 15.62 6.82
CA ALA A 183 18.34 14.30 7.42
C ALA A 183 18.55 14.41 8.94
N THR A 184 17.79 13.63 9.70
CA THR A 184 17.99 13.46 11.13
C THR A 184 17.67 12.03 11.56
N ARG A 185 17.90 11.71 12.83
CA ARG A 185 17.41 10.48 13.47
C ARG A 185 16.61 10.87 14.72
N PRO A 186 15.48 10.20 14.98
CA PRO A 186 14.73 10.39 16.22
C PRO A 186 15.59 10.03 17.44
N THR A 187 15.70 10.96 18.39
CA THR A 187 16.49 10.84 19.62
C THR A 187 15.71 10.18 20.75
N ALA A 188 14.38 10.20 20.66
CA ALA A 188 13.46 9.49 21.54
C ALA A 188 12.34 8.80 20.75
N ALA A 189 11.61 7.89 21.41
CA ALA A 189 10.38 7.35 20.85
C ALA A 189 9.31 8.45 20.68
N PHE A 190 8.52 8.34 19.61
CA PHE A 190 7.34 9.18 19.40
C PHE A 190 6.35 8.98 20.54
N ALA A 191 5.90 10.06 21.17
CA ALA A 191 4.97 10.05 22.31
C ALA A 191 4.10 11.31 22.31
N LYS A 192 2.86 11.23 22.80
CA LYS A 192 1.93 12.38 22.95
C LYS A 192 1.77 13.29 21.72
N GLY A 193 1.88 12.75 20.51
CA GLY A 193 1.82 13.54 19.26
C GLY A 193 3.09 14.36 19.00
N GLN A 194 4.20 14.06 19.67
CA GLN A 194 5.50 14.70 19.51
C GLN A 194 6.57 13.69 19.07
N ILE A 195 7.50 14.16 18.24
CA ILE A 195 8.76 13.47 17.91
C ILE A 195 9.93 14.35 18.33
N ARG A 196 10.92 13.75 19.02
CA ARG A 196 12.21 14.38 19.33
C ARG A 196 13.23 13.89 18.33
N VAL A 197 13.95 14.82 17.71
CA VAL A 197 14.99 14.53 16.72
C VAL A 197 16.24 15.34 17.03
N ALA A 198 17.41 14.85 16.63
CA ALA A 198 18.65 15.62 16.78
C ALA A 198 18.58 16.93 15.99
N VAL A 199 19.09 18.02 16.58
CA VAL A 199 19.36 19.27 15.84
C VAL A 199 20.32 18.92 14.69
N PRO A 200 19.96 19.23 13.43
CA PRO A 200 20.82 18.91 12.30
C PRO A 200 22.12 19.72 12.37
N PRO A 201 23.31 19.10 12.17
CA PRO A 201 24.56 19.83 12.04
C PRO A 201 24.66 20.59 10.72
N THR A 202 23.73 20.35 9.79
CA THR A 202 23.67 20.98 8.47
C THR A 202 22.22 21.02 8.01
N LEU A 203 21.72 22.21 7.70
CA LEU A 203 20.50 22.39 6.92
C LEU A 203 20.89 22.55 5.44
N PHE A 204 20.27 21.77 4.56
CA PHE A 204 20.48 21.84 3.13
C PHE A 204 19.42 22.74 2.49
N PHE A 205 19.79 23.55 1.51
CA PHE A 205 18.80 24.34 0.77
C PHE A 205 18.08 23.46 -0.28
N GLY A 206 16.74 23.55 -0.31
CA GLY A 206 15.88 22.74 -1.17
C GLY A 206 15.92 23.17 -2.63
N GLU A 207 17.00 22.85 -3.34
CA GLU A 207 17.13 23.25 -4.75
C GLU A 207 16.06 22.59 -5.65
N ARG A 208 15.35 23.43 -6.40
CA ARG A 208 14.76 23.06 -7.70
C ARG A 208 15.85 23.22 -8.74
N ARG A 209 16.57 22.13 -9.04
CA ARG A 209 17.51 22.05 -10.15
C ARG A 209 16.79 21.61 -11.40
N ASP A 210 17.19 22.17 -12.53
CA ASP A 210 16.98 21.56 -13.83
C ASP A 210 18.35 21.08 -14.36
N ARG A 211 18.31 20.19 -15.35
CA ARG A 211 19.37 19.26 -15.78
C ARG A 211 20.79 19.85 -15.92
N ALA A 212 21.82 19.04 -15.61
CA ALA A 212 23.22 19.22 -16.02
C ALA A 212 23.84 20.62 -15.75
N ARG A 213 23.50 21.24 -14.61
CA ARG A 213 24.14 22.47 -14.14
C ARG A 213 25.64 22.25 -13.87
N ARG A 214 26.51 22.84 -14.68
CA ARG A 214 27.97 22.87 -14.47
C ARG A 214 28.43 24.26 -14.05
N ALA A 215 29.36 24.34 -13.10
CA ALA A 215 30.19 25.52 -12.92
C ALA A 215 31.25 25.58 -14.03
N PRO A 216 31.76 26.76 -14.43
CA PRO A 216 32.93 26.83 -15.30
C PRO A 216 34.18 26.37 -14.54
N ASP A 217 34.79 25.25 -14.93
CA ASP A 217 35.89 24.60 -14.18
C ASP A 217 37.24 25.34 -14.28
N GLY A 218 37.26 26.58 -14.76
CA GLY A 218 38.47 27.37 -15.02
C GLY A 218 39.35 26.86 -16.17
N GLY A 219 38.95 25.75 -16.81
CA GLY A 219 39.60 25.24 -18.01
C GLY A 219 39.39 26.14 -19.23
N ALA A 220 40.29 26.05 -20.21
CA ALA A 220 40.31 26.89 -21.42
C ALA A 220 39.20 26.54 -22.45
N GLY A 221 37.97 26.29 -21.98
CA GLY A 221 36.84 25.87 -22.82
C GLY A 221 35.47 26.33 -22.35
N ASP A 222 35.26 26.59 -21.06
CA ASP A 222 33.94 26.98 -20.55
C ASP A 222 33.81 28.52 -20.48
N PRO A 223 32.62 29.09 -20.72
CA PRO A 223 32.40 30.52 -20.59
C PRO A 223 32.44 30.95 -19.12
N SER A 224 33.23 31.99 -18.83
CA SER A 224 33.35 32.61 -17.51
C SER A 224 32.65 33.97 -17.43
N ARG A 225 32.40 34.62 -18.58
CA ARG A 225 31.82 35.97 -18.68
C ARG A 225 30.78 36.08 -19.79
N VAL A 226 29.72 36.81 -19.49
CA VAL A 226 28.69 37.22 -20.44
C VAL A 226 28.44 38.73 -20.37
N GLU A 227 27.75 39.23 -21.38
CA GLU A 227 27.15 40.55 -21.43
C GLU A 227 25.63 40.39 -21.57
N ILE A 228 24.84 41.17 -20.84
CA ILE A 228 23.38 41.09 -20.82
C ILE A 228 22.70 42.42 -21.15
N GLU A 229 21.56 42.35 -21.83
CA GLU A 229 20.73 43.49 -22.27
C GLU A 229 19.23 43.13 -22.24
N ASP A 230 18.36 44.02 -21.78
CA ASP A 230 16.90 43.83 -21.67
C ASP A 230 16.08 44.56 -22.76
N GLY A 231 16.77 45.18 -23.73
CA GLY A 231 16.19 46.01 -24.77
C GLY A 231 15.75 47.41 -24.33
N ARG A 232 16.02 47.84 -23.09
CA ARG A 232 15.81 49.23 -22.63
C ARG A 232 17.02 50.13 -22.89
N GLY A 233 18.16 49.55 -23.27
CA GLY A 233 19.37 50.23 -23.70
C GLY A 233 20.44 50.30 -22.62
N GLY A 234 21.42 49.40 -22.70
CA GLY A 234 22.53 49.33 -21.78
C GLY A 234 23.02 47.89 -21.59
N PHE A 235 24.32 47.69 -21.75
CA PHE A 235 24.96 46.39 -21.55
C PHE A 235 25.57 46.30 -20.16
N GLN A 236 25.24 45.24 -19.42
CA GLN A 236 25.91 44.90 -18.15
C GLN A 236 26.76 43.65 -18.34
N GLN A 237 27.96 43.59 -17.76
CA GLN A 237 28.77 42.37 -17.75
C GLN A 237 28.46 41.55 -16.51
N ALA A 238 28.36 40.24 -16.68
CA ALA A 238 28.12 39.30 -15.58
C ALA A 238 29.14 38.15 -15.64
N SER A 239 29.54 37.66 -14.49
CA SER A 239 30.29 36.41 -14.39
C SER A 239 29.33 35.23 -14.49
N VAL A 240 29.68 34.22 -15.30
CA VAL A 240 28.95 32.96 -15.35
C VAL A 240 29.26 32.18 -14.08
N GLU A 241 28.24 31.90 -13.29
CA GLU A 241 28.33 31.05 -12.11
C GLU A 241 28.02 29.59 -12.47
N ASN A 242 27.08 29.37 -13.38
CA ASN A 242 26.77 28.05 -13.91
C ASN A 242 26.00 28.07 -15.23
N VAL A 243 26.12 26.99 -16.00
CA VAL A 243 25.46 26.75 -17.29
C VAL A 243 24.64 25.47 -17.23
N SER A 244 23.45 25.47 -17.83
CA SER A 244 22.61 24.28 -18.04
C SER A 244 21.97 24.27 -19.45
N PRO A 245 21.46 23.12 -19.93
CA PRO A 245 20.60 23.09 -21.12
C PRO A 245 19.32 23.93 -20.97
N SER A 246 18.87 24.16 -19.73
CA SER A 246 17.67 24.94 -19.40
C SER A 246 17.92 26.45 -19.16
N GLY A 247 19.17 26.92 -19.02
CA GLY A 247 19.42 28.29 -18.58
C GLY A 247 20.85 28.61 -18.14
N LEU A 248 21.00 29.75 -17.45
CA LEU A 248 22.26 30.29 -16.92
C LEU A 248 22.07 30.83 -15.50
N GLY A 249 23.04 30.56 -14.61
CA GLY A 249 23.21 31.28 -13.35
C GLY A 249 24.32 32.31 -13.50
N LEU A 250 24.02 33.59 -13.21
CA LEU A 250 24.93 34.72 -13.41
C LEU A 250 25.12 35.53 -12.12
N LEU A 251 26.30 36.13 -11.97
CA LEU A 251 26.67 37.05 -10.88
C LEU A 251 27.00 38.44 -11.44
N LEU A 252 26.39 39.47 -10.85
CA LEU A 252 26.60 40.88 -11.18
C LEU A 252 27.04 41.67 -9.95
N ASP A 253 27.81 42.75 -10.16
CA ASP A 253 28.20 43.75 -9.16
C ASP A 253 27.17 44.90 -9.02
N SER A 254 25.98 44.68 -9.58
CA SER A 254 24.87 45.60 -9.71
C SER A 254 23.55 44.95 -9.29
N ASP A 255 22.46 45.72 -9.35
CA ASP A 255 21.10 45.18 -9.39
C ASP A 255 20.61 45.06 -10.85
N PHE A 256 19.89 43.98 -11.16
CA PHE A 256 19.35 43.69 -12.49
C PHE A 256 17.95 43.09 -12.39
N ILE A 257 16.97 43.75 -13.02
CA ILE A 257 15.55 43.33 -13.07
C ILE A 257 15.06 43.54 -14.51
N SER A 258 14.42 42.52 -15.08
CA SER A 258 13.75 42.57 -16.38
C SER A 258 12.35 41.96 -16.29
N ASP A 259 11.41 42.52 -17.04
CA ASP A 259 10.05 42.00 -17.29
C ASP A 259 9.92 41.40 -18.70
N ARG A 260 11.06 41.12 -19.36
CA ARG A 260 11.21 40.68 -20.75
C ARG A 260 12.33 39.65 -20.88
N PRO A 261 12.36 38.88 -21.99
CA PRO A 261 13.54 38.12 -22.40
C PRO A 261 14.79 39.01 -22.39
N VAL A 262 15.81 38.51 -21.70
CA VAL A 262 17.13 39.10 -21.56
C VAL A 262 18.02 38.49 -22.65
N LYS A 263 18.58 39.36 -23.48
CA LYS A 263 19.62 38.98 -24.42
C LYS A 263 20.91 38.72 -23.65
N VAL A 264 21.54 37.56 -23.86
CA VAL A 264 22.81 37.18 -23.24
C VAL A 264 23.83 36.82 -24.30
N ARG A 265 25.00 37.45 -24.27
CA ARG A 265 26.10 37.28 -25.23
C ARG A 265 27.34 36.77 -24.51
N PHE A 266 27.87 35.62 -24.90
CA PHE A 266 29.10 35.08 -24.31
C PHE A 266 30.33 35.88 -24.74
N LEU A 267 31.19 36.22 -23.78
CA LEU A 267 32.41 37.01 -24.02
C LEU A 267 33.67 36.13 -24.14
N ASP A 268 33.66 34.93 -23.56
CA ASP A 268 34.76 33.96 -23.55
C ASP A 268 34.22 32.52 -23.60
N GLY A 269 35.10 31.52 -23.42
CA GLY A 269 34.78 30.10 -23.58
C GLY A 269 34.63 29.67 -25.04
N ARG A 270 34.21 28.41 -25.26
CA ARG A 270 33.92 27.84 -26.59
C ARG A 270 32.75 28.53 -27.29
N ASP A 271 31.80 29.02 -26.52
CA ASP A 271 30.58 29.66 -27.02
C ASP A 271 30.75 31.18 -27.27
N SER A 272 31.96 31.73 -27.09
CA SER A 272 32.27 33.17 -27.25
C SER A 272 31.71 33.76 -28.54
N GLY A 273 30.96 34.86 -28.43
CA GLY A 273 30.23 35.50 -29.52
C GLY A 273 28.83 34.96 -29.80
N THR A 274 28.43 33.83 -29.22
CA THR A 274 27.06 33.29 -29.32
C THR A 274 26.09 34.15 -28.48
N GLU A 275 24.87 34.32 -28.98
CA GLU A 275 23.80 35.05 -28.32
C GLU A 275 22.62 34.13 -27.98
N LEU A 276 22.03 34.29 -26.80
CA LEU A 276 20.81 33.63 -26.34
C LEU A 276 19.76 34.67 -25.95
N GLN A 277 18.48 34.28 -25.98
CA GLN A 277 17.36 35.01 -25.36
C GLN A 277 16.85 34.16 -24.19
N LEU A 278 16.85 34.72 -22.99
CA LEU A 278 16.55 33.99 -21.74
C LEU A 278 15.64 34.82 -20.81
N GLU A 279 14.65 34.20 -20.18
CA GLU A 279 13.76 34.89 -19.23
C GLU A 279 14.34 34.95 -17.81
N LEU A 280 14.09 36.04 -17.09
CA LEU A 280 14.52 36.22 -15.70
C LEU A 280 13.63 35.41 -14.73
N ARG A 281 14.04 34.19 -14.40
CA ARG A 281 13.29 33.26 -13.53
C ARG A 281 13.47 33.53 -12.04
N ASN A 282 14.65 34.00 -11.60
CA ASN A 282 14.90 34.36 -10.21
C ASN A 282 16.05 35.36 -10.03
N ARG A 283 16.06 36.04 -8.87
CA ARG A 283 17.03 37.07 -8.49
C ARG A 283 17.20 37.05 -6.97
N ARG A 284 18.43 37.10 -6.46
CA ARG A 284 18.74 37.23 -5.02
C ARG A 284 20.05 37.98 -4.77
N PRO A 285 20.18 38.78 -3.68
CA PRO A 285 21.46 39.33 -3.26
C PRO A 285 22.49 38.22 -2.95
N VAL A 286 23.77 38.52 -3.13
CA VAL A 286 24.86 37.59 -2.82
C VAL A 286 25.28 37.75 -1.35
N GLU A 287 25.12 36.69 -0.56
CA GLU A 287 25.48 36.72 0.86
C GLU A 287 27.00 36.96 1.03
N GLY A 288 27.36 37.91 1.89
CA GLY A 288 28.75 38.33 2.10
C GLY A 288 29.36 39.21 1.01
N ARG A 289 28.59 39.65 0.00
CA ARG A 289 29.03 40.62 -1.03
C ARG A 289 27.99 41.73 -1.21
N GLU A 290 28.15 42.81 -0.46
CA GLU A 290 27.28 43.98 -0.57
C GLU A 290 27.32 44.58 -2.00
N GLY A 291 26.15 44.94 -2.53
CA GLY A 291 25.98 45.40 -3.92
C GLY A 291 25.84 44.31 -4.98
N TRP A 292 26.23 43.05 -4.70
CA TRP A 292 26.21 41.98 -5.71
C TRP A 292 24.86 41.23 -5.76
N THR A 293 24.45 40.89 -6.98
CA THR A 293 23.20 40.14 -7.27
C THR A 293 23.50 38.87 -8.05
N ARG A 294 22.89 37.76 -7.64
CA ARG A 294 22.82 36.50 -8.39
C ARG A 294 21.48 36.41 -9.10
N ILE A 295 21.48 36.20 -10.41
CA ILE A 295 20.27 36.00 -11.21
C ILE A 295 20.28 34.62 -11.87
N GLY A 296 19.09 34.01 -11.97
CA GLY A 296 18.84 32.79 -12.71
C GLY A 296 18.01 33.10 -13.95
N LEU A 297 18.60 32.89 -15.12
CA LEU A 297 17.96 33.05 -16.43
C LEU A 297 17.58 31.68 -17.00
N ALA A 298 16.39 31.54 -17.58
CA ALA A 298 15.91 30.31 -18.20
C ALA A 298 15.78 30.45 -19.72
N ARG A 299 16.03 29.39 -20.48
CA ARG A 299 15.63 29.34 -21.89
C ARG A 299 14.11 29.28 -21.96
N GLU A 300 13.53 30.06 -22.87
CA GLU A 300 12.16 29.85 -23.34
C GLU A 300 12.02 28.38 -23.77
N GLN A 301 11.01 27.66 -23.27
CA GLN A 301 10.86 26.24 -23.58
C GLN A 301 10.57 26.07 -25.08
N PRO A 302 11.31 25.21 -25.82
CA PRO A 302 11.16 25.09 -27.27
C PRO A 302 9.90 24.30 -27.63
N GLY A 303 8.77 24.99 -27.60
CA GLY A 303 7.46 24.50 -27.99
C GLY A 303 6.40 25.56 -27.76
N THR A 304 5.47 25.74 -28.69
CA THR A 304 4.33 26.62 -28.46
C THR A 304 3.49 26.02 -27.33
N ILE A 305 3.40 26.70 -26.18
CA ILE A 305 2.51 26.30 -25.10
C ILE A 305 1.08 26.53 -25.59
N HIS A 306 0.45 25.48 -26.10
CA HIS A 306 -0.92 25.53 -26.57
C HIS A 306 -1.87 25.50 -25.35
N PRO A 307 -3.00 26.24 -25.38
CA PRO A 307 -3.97 26.19 -24.30
C PRO A 307 -4.51 24.76 -24.13
N LEU A 308 -4.58 24.33 -22.88
CA LEU A 308 -5.12 23.03 -22.46
C LEU A 308 -6.55 23.23 -21.93
N GLU A 309 -7.48 22.35 -22.30
CA GLU A 309 -8.81 22.36 -21.71
C GLU A 309 -8.77 21.74 -20.31
N ILE A 310 -9.12 22.56 -19.30
CA ILE A 310 -9.14 22.16 -17.89
C ILE A 310 -10.60 22.19 -17.39
N GLU A 311 -11.11 21.03 -17.01
CA GLU A 311 -12.44 20.86 -16.41
C GLU A 311 -12.30 20.67 -14.90
N GLU A 312 -12.75 21.65 -14.11
CA GLU A 312 -12.77 21.52 -12.65
C GLU A 312 -14.14 21.10 -12.11
N PHE A 313 -14.13 20.14 -11.19
CA PHE A 313 -15.31 19.68 -10.45
C PHE A 313 -15.18 20.01 -8.96
N ASP A 314 -16.11 20.82 -8.44
CA ASP A 314 -16.23 21.07 -6.99
C ASP A 314 -16.90 19.90 -6.25
N GLU A 315 -17.84 19.21 -6.92
CA GLU A 315 -18.45 17.96 -6.47
C GLU A 315 -18.34 16.89 -7.56
N LEU A 316 -18.16 15.62 -7.17
CA LEU A 316 -18.15 14.51 -8.12
C LEU A 316 -19.55 14.34 -8.76
N PRO A 317 -19.65 14.13 -10.09
CA PRO A 317 -20.91 13.86 -10.77
C PRO A 317 -21.70 12.73 -10.11
N ALA A 318 -23.02 12.90 -9.97
CA ALA A 318 -23.89 11.94 -9.30
C ALA A 318 -23.79 10.55 -9.96
N ALA A 319 -23.55 9.51 -9.15
CA ALA A 319 -23.47 8.13 -9.62
C ALA A 319 -24.82 7.69 -10.22
N VAL A 320 -24.80 7.20 -11.45
CA VAL A 320 -25.94 6.52 -12.07
C VAL A 320 -26.00 5.09 -11.54
N GLY A 321 -27.17 4.66 -11.07
CA GLY A 321 -27.37 3.29 -10.59
C GLY A 321 -27.16 2.23 -11.70
N PRO A 322 -26.98 0.95 -11.35
CA PRO A 322 -26.83 -0.11 -12.33
C PRO A 322 -28.08 -0.21 -13.22
N ALA A 323 -27.88 -0.17 -14.53
CA ALA A 323 -28.96 -0.36 -15.49
C ALA A 323 -29.41 -1.83 -15.55
N SER A 324 -30.68 -2.07 -15.87
CA SER A 324 -31.16 -3.40 -16.23
C SER A 324 -30.52 -3.84 -17.54
N ALA A 325 -29.68 -4.87 -17.48
CA ALA A 325 -29.06 -5.46 -18.66
C ALA A 325 -30.14 -5.91 -19.68
N ARG A 326 -29.91 -5.64 -20.97
CA ARG A 326 -30.82 -6.10 -22.03
C ARG A 326 -30.79 -7.64 -22.07
N PRO A 327 -31.94 -8.33 -22.05
CA PRO A 327 -31.96 -9.79 -22.13
C PRO A 327 -31.53 -10.24 -23.54
N GLY A 328 -30.49 -11.06 -23.64
CA GLY A 328 -30.07 -11.69 -24.89
C GLY A 328 -28.60 -11.57 -25.31
N ALA A 329 -27.69 -11.13 -24.43
CA ALA A 329 -26.25 -11.22 -24.64
C ALA A 329 -25.61 -12.00 -23.48
N GLU A 330 -24.52 -12.73 -23.75
CA GLU A 330 -23.81 -13.50 -22.70
C GLU A 330 -23.38 -12.60 -21.53
N ARG A 331 -23.61 -13.12 -20.31
CA ARG A 331 -22.96 -12.59 -19.10
C ARG A 331 -21.48 -12.93 -19.18
N SER A 332 -20.62 -12.04 -18.69
CA SER A 332 -19.24 -12.43 -18.36
C SER A 332 -19.28 -13.67 -17.44
N PRO A 333 -18.47 -14.70 -17.68
CA PRO A 333 -18.61 -16.00 -17.03
C PRO A 333 -18.45 -15.90 -15.50
N ASP A 334 -19.07 -16.84 -14.77
CA ASP A 334 -18.97 -16.94 -13.30
C ASP A 334 -17.53 -17.25 -12.79
N GLN A 335 -16.57 -17.40 -13.70
CA GLN A 335 -15.15 -17.66 -13.44
C GLN A 335 -14.28 -16.64 -14.21
N PRO A 336 -13.11 -16.24 -13.69
CA PRO A 336 -12.29 -15.22 -14.32
C PRO A 336 -11.56 -15.79 -15.53
N SER A 337 -11.67 -15.12 -16.68
CA SER A 337 -10.91 -15.49 -17.87
C SER A 337 -9.45 -15.06 -17.69
N VAL A 338 -8.53 -16.01 -17.62
CA VAL A 338 -7.09 -15.77 -17.48
C VAL A 338 -6.42 -15.85 -18.83
N VAL A 339 -5.62 -14.84 -19.18
CA VAL A 339 -4.74 -14.87 -20.36
C VAL A 339 -3.27 -14.87 -19.93
N ARG A 340 -2.41 -15.52 -20.73
CA ARG A 340 -0.99 -15.68 -20.50
C ARG A 340 -0.26 -15.30 -21.79
N ILE A 341 0.53 -14.24 -21.73
CA ILE A 341 1.17 -13.58 -22.88
C ILE A 341 2.67 -13.63 -22.66
N ALA A 342 3.44 -14.12 -23.63
CA ALA A 342 4.90 -14.09 -23.56
C ALA A 342 5.41 -12.76 -24.11
N ASN A 343 6.36 -12.13 -23.40
CA ASN A 343 7.07 -10.95 -23.90
C ASN A 343 8.19 -11.35 -24.90
N ASP A 344 8.95 -10.35 -25.37
CA ASP A 344 10.08 -10.50 -26.31
C ASP A 344 11.17 -11.48 -25.83
N GLN A 345 11.26 -11.73 -24.52
CA GLN A 345 12.24 -12.59 -23.87
C GLN A 345 11.66 -13.96 -23.46
N GLY A 346 10.38 -14.22 -23.76
CA GLY A 346 9.67 -15.44 -23.37
C GLY A 346 9.23 -15.46 -21.90
N GLU A 347 9.26 -14.31 -21.23
CA GLU A 347 8.76 -14.14 -19.86
C GLU A 347 7.25 -13.94 -19.88
N GLU A 348 6.55 -14.47 -18.87
CA GLU A 348 5.08 -14.54 -18.86
C GLU A 348 4.44 -13.32 -18.19
N ILE A 349 3.54 -12.66 -18.91
CA ILE A 349 2.60 -11.65 -18.42
C ILE A 349 1.25 -12.35 -18.20
N VAL A 350 0.70 -12.25 -16.99
CA VAL A 350 -0.60 -12.86 -16.63
C VAL A 350 -1.67 -11.78 -16.52
N GLY A 351 -2.72 -11.93 -17.32
CA GLY A 351 -3.85 -11.00 -17.40
C GLY A 351 -5.20 -11.63 -17.04
N LEU A 352 -6.16 -10.78 -16.75
CA LEU A 352 -7.58 -11.08 -16.56
C LEU A 352 -8.43 -10.34 -17.59
N VAL A 353 -9.38 -11.05 -18.19
CA VAL A 353 -10.21 -10.54 -19.28
C VAL A 353 -11.69 -10.45 -18.88
N ASP A 354 -12.22 -9.23 -18.87
CA ASP A 354 -13.61 -8.87 -18.66
C ASP A 354 -14.23 -8.43 -20.01
N ALA A 355 -15.12 -9.22 -20.59
CA ALA A 355 -15.68 -8.96 -21.93
C ALA A 355 -17.23 -8.94 -21.97
N TRP A 356 -17.77 -8.27 -22.99
CA TRP A 356 -19.18 -8.29 -23.36
C TRP A 356 -19.38 -8.04 -24.87
N GLY A 357 -20.39 -8.69 -25.45
CA GLY A 357 -20.77 -8.56 -26.86
C GLY A 357 -20.22 -9.69 -27.75
N GLU A 358 -21.10 -10.28 -28.55
CA GLU A 358 -20.81 -11.35 -29.51
C GLU A 358 -20.54 -10.81 -30.92
N GLY A 359 -19.37 -11.17 -31.47
CA GLY A 359 -19.02 -10.89 -32.87
C GLY A 359 -18.77 -9.41 -33.21
N GLY A 360 -18.26 -9.20 -34.42
CA GLY A 360 -17.91 -7.87 -34.91
C GLY A 360 -16.70 -7.23 -34.21
N PRO A 361 -16.37 -5.97 -34.55
CA PRO A 361 -15.17 -5.31 -34.05
C PRO A 361 -15.38 -4.77 -32.61
N ARG A 362 -14.47 -5.08 -31.69
CA ARG A 362 -14.57 -4.67 -30.27
C ARG A 362 -13.65 -3.49 -29.92
N THR A 363 -14.10 -2.70 -28.94
CA THR A 363 -13.20 -1.81 -28.19
C THR A 363 -12.41 -2.63 -27.17
N ALA A 364 -11.09 -2.59 -27.24
CA ALA A 364 -10.18 -3.07 -26.21
C ALA A 364 -9.86 -1.95 -25.20
N VAL A 365 -9.80 -2.32 -23.92
CA VAL A 365 -9.32 -1.45 -22.85
C VAL A 365 -8.20 -2.16 -22.09
N VAL A 366 -7.00 -1.61 -22.11
CA VAL A 366 -5.80 -2.20 -21.48
C VAL A 366 -5.49 -1.47 -20.18
N MET A 367 -5.31 -2.20 -19.08
CA MET A 367 -5.08 -1.62 -17.75
C MET A 367 -3.91 -2.32 -17.02
N PRO A 368 -2.68 -1.75 -17.04
CA PRO A 368 -1.59 -2.21 -16.19
C PRO A 368 -1.87 -1.98 -14.70
N ASN A 369 -1.28 -2.82 -13.83
CA ASN A 369 -1.37 -2.66 -12.39
C ASN A 369 -0.73 -1.35 -11.87
N GLY A 370 -1.37 -0.73 -10.89
CA GLY A 370 -0.85 0.45 -10.19
C GLY A 370 0.30 0.12 -9.22
N TRP A 371 0.96 1.16 -8.70
CA TRP A 371 2.09 1.01 -7.78
C TRP A 371 1.71 0.17 -6.54
N GLY A 372 2.41 -0.96 -6.33
CA GLY A 372 2.18 -1.89 -5.21
C GLY A 372 0.90 -2.75 -5.30
N GLN A 373 0.11 -2.59 -6.36
CA GLN A 373 -1.17 -3.27 -6.58
C GLN A 373 -1.05 -4.45 -7.55
N THR A 374 -2.08 -5.29 -7.61
CA THR A 374 -2.26 -6.31 -8.66
C THR A 374 -3.49 -5.99 -9.51
N LYS A 375 -3.61 -6.65 -10.67
CA LYS A 375 -4.75 -6.58 -11.60
C LYS A 375 -6.12 -6.85 -10.96
N GLU A 376 -6.19 -7.61 -9.86
CA GLU A 376 -7.42 -7.83 -9.09
C GLU A 376 -7.99 -6.53 -8.50
N ALA A 377 -7.14 -5.57 -8.11
CA ALA A 377 -7.56 -4.29 -7.55
C ALA A 377 -8.37 -3.44 -8.56
N LEU A 378 -8.11 -3.62 -9.86
CA LEU A 378 -8.73 -2.88 -10.96
C LEU A 378 -10.13 -3.43 -11.36
N LEU A 379 -10.58 -4.53 -10.76
CA LEU A 379 -11.89 -5.15 -11.05
C LEU A 379 -13.08 -4.18 -10.99
N PRO A 380 -13.22 -3.26 -10.01
CA PRO A 380 -14.38 -2.36 -9.95
C PRO A 380 -14.49 -1.43 -11.16
N LEU A 381 -13.36 -0.97 -11.71
CA LEU A 381 -13.34 -0.19 -12.94
C LEU A 381 -13.65 -1.08 -14.16
N ALA A 382 -13.06 -2.27 -14.26
CA ALA A 382 -13.32 -3.20 -15.36
C ALA A 382 -14.82 -3.57 -15.47
N ARG A 383 -15.49 -3.84 -14.34
CA ARG A 383 -16.94 -4.07 -14.33
C ARG A 383 -17.73 -2.80 -14.68
N THR A 384 -17.26 -1.61 -14.29
CA THR A 384 -17.93 -0.33 -14.61
C THR A 384 -17.85 -0.02 -16.11
N LEU A 385 -16.70 -0.29 -16.73
CA LEU A 385 -16.50 -0.26 -18.18
C LEU A 385 -17.43 -1.24 -18.89
N VAL A 386 -17.38 -2.53 -18.54
CA VAL A 386 -18.26 -3.56 -19.14
C VAL A 386 -19.73 -3.22 -18.99
N SER A 387 -20.18 -2.81 -17.80
CA SER A 387 -21.59 -2.45 -17.55
C SER A 387 -22.05 -1.25 -18.40
N THR A 388 -21.16 -0.27 -18.59
CA THR A 388 -21.43 0.95 -19.37
C THR A 388 -21.48 0.68 -20.87
N PHE A 389 -20.55 -0.11 -21.41
CA PHE A 389 -20.55 -0.52 -22.81
C PHE A 389 -21.75 -1.45 -23.12
N ALA A 390 -22.07 -2.39 -22.22
CA ALA A 390 -23.24 -3.26 -22.33
C ALA A 390 -24.58 -2.48 -22.30
N ALA A 391 -24.72 -1.48 -21.42
CA ALA A 391 -25.88 -0.60 -21.40
C ALA A 391 -26.02 0.22 -22.70
N SER A 392 -24.88 0.60 -23.29
CA SER A 392 -24.79 1.33 -24.56
C SER A 392 -25.01 0.46 -25.80
N GLY A 393 -24.88 -0.87 -25.66
CA GLY A 393 -25.02 -1.84 -26.75
C GLY A 393 -23.76 -2.05 -27.59
N GLU A 394 -22.58 -1.66 -27.08
CA GLU A 394 -21.32 -1.61 -27.83
C GLU A 394 -20.33 -2.70 -27.34
N PRO A 395 -19.78 -3.56 -28.20
CA PRO A 395 -18.87 -4.64 -27.78
C PRO A 395 -17.54 -4.15 -27.17
N VAL A 396 -17.14 -4.76 -26.06
CA VAL A 396 -15.93 -4.39 -25.30
C VAL A 396 -15.17 -5.61 -24.78
N VAL A 397 -13.84 -5.48 -24.69
CA VAL A 397 -12.94 -6.41 -24.01
C VAL A 397 -11.96 -5.61 -23.14
N VAL A 398 -11.95 -5.86 -21.83
CA VAL A 398 -11.11 -5.17 -20.86
C VAL A 398 -10.06 -6.16 -20.34
N LEU A 399 -8.77 -5.85 -20.53
CA LEU A 399 -7.64 -6.67 -20.11
C LEU A 399 -6.88 -5.96 -18.99
N ARG A 400 -6.91 -6.55 -17.79
CA ARG A 400 -6.15 -6.13 -16.61
C ARG A 400 -4.92 -7.02 -16.46
N TYR A 401 -3.71 -6.50 -16.27
CA TYR A 401 -2.52 -7.35 -16.11
C TYR A 401 -1.55 -6.87 -15.03
N ASP A 402 -0.78 -7.82 -14.49
CA ASP A 402 0.36 -7.51 -13.63
C ASP A 402 1.61 -7.33 -14.52
N GLY A 403 2.37 -6.25 -14.35
CA GLY A 403 3.68 -6.13 -15.00
C GLY A 403 4.69 -7.15 -14.46
N ILE A 404 5.70 -7.48 -15.26
CA ILE A 404 6.82 -8.35 -14.88
C ILE A 404 7.69 -7.65 -13.83
N ARG A 405 8.28 -8.44 -12.92
CA ARG A 405 9.07 -7.95 -11.77
C ARG A 405 8.28 -6.98 -10.89
N ARG A 406 6.99 -7.31 -10.68
CA ARG A 406 6.07 -6.68 -9.71
C ARG A 406 5.36 -7.75 -8.87
N ARG A 407 4.74 -7.31 -7.77
CA ARG A 407 3.68 -8.07 -7.05
C ARG A 407 2.58 -8.46 -8.04
N GLY A 408 2.30 -9.76 -8.19
CA GLY A 408 1.32 -10.27 -9.16
C GLY A 408 1.48 -11.77 -9.47
N GLU A 409 0.81 -12.23 -10.53
CA GLU A 409 0.98 -13.59 -11.11
C GLU A 409 2.01 -13.66 -12.25
N SER A 410 2.43 -12.51 -12.80
CA SER A 410 3.42 -12.41 -13.89
C SER A 410 4.83 -12.81 -13.45
N HIS A 411 5.72 -12.93 -14.43
CA HIS A 411 7.09 -13.38 -14.23
C HIS A 411 7.81 -12.57 -13.15
N ASN A 412 8.46 -13.30 -12.24
CA ASN A 412 9.32 -12.72 -11.23
C ASN A 412 10.59 -13.56 -11.03
N ASP A 413 11.71 -12.86 -10.84
CA ASP A 413 13.05 -13.43 -10.78
C ASP A 413 13.17 -14.44 -9.63
N PRO A 414 13.98 -15.52 -9.75
CA PRO A 414 14.01 -16.58 -8.76
C PRO A 414 14.31 -16.16 -7.31
N ASP A 415 15.07 -15.07 -7.11
CA ASP A 415 15.39 -14.51 -5.79
C ASP A 415 14.34 -13.52 -5.26
N CYS A 416 13.43 -13.05 -6.11
CA CYS A 416 12.41 -12.05 -5.80
C CYS A 416 11.02 -12.65 -5.48
N ARG A 417 10.91 -13.99 -5.42
CA ARG A 417 9.66 -14.73 -5.16
C ARG A 417 9.24 -14.81 -3.68
N LEU A 418 9.95 -14.10 -2.80
CA LEU A 418 9.58 -13.99 -1.39
C LEU A 418 8.64 -12.79 -1.18
N PRO A 419 7.56 -12.91 -0.38
CA PRO A 419 6.66 -11.79 -0.12
C PRO A 419 7.40 -10.55 0.42
N GLY A 420 7.15 -9.39 -0.21
CA GLY A 420 7.83 -8.13 0.05
C GLY A 420 9.09 -7.86 -0.80
N TRP A 421 9.47 -8.78 -1.70
CA TRP A 421 10.62 -8.65 -2.61
C TRP A 421 10.23 -8.63 -4.09
N GLU A 422 8.94 -8.73 -4.42
CA GLU A 422 8.44 -8.92 -5.79
C GLU A 422 8.77 -7.73 -6.72
N ASN A 423 9.03 -6.55 -6.15
CA ASN A 423 9.36 -5.33 -6.88
C ASN A 423 10.88 -4.99 -6.84
N ARG A 424 11.73 -5.86 -6.28
CA ARG A 424 13.17 -5.61 -6.10
C ARG A 424 13.87 -5.25 -7.42
N HIS A 425 13.51 -5.94 -8.51
CA HIS A 425 14.07 -5.74 -9.85
C HIS A 425 13.07 -5.07 -10.80
N PHE A 426 12.08 -4.34 -10.27
CA PHE A 426 11.21 -3.50 -11.08
C PHE A 426 12.05 -2.46 -11.86
N VAL A 427 11.71 -2.24 -13.13
CA VAL A 427 12.26 -1.19 -14.01
C VAL A 427 11.15 -0.74 -14.98
N PHE A 428 11.14 0.53 -15.41
CA PHE A 428 10.06 1.07 -16.24
C PHE A 428 10.12 0.57 -17.69
N SER A 429 11.31 0.31 -18.25
CA SER A 429 11.45 -0.25 -19.60
C SER A 429 10.89 -1.67 -19.74
N GLN A 430 10.72 -2.40 -18.64
CA GLN A 430 9.96 -3.64 -18.63
C GLN A 430 8.46 -3.36 -18.80
N GLY A 431 7.90 -2.40 -18.05
CA GLY A 431 6.49 -2.01 -18.16
C GLY A 431 6.10 -1.48 -19.55
N VAL A 432 7.04 -0.84 -20.25
CA VAL A 432 6.92 -0.47 -21.68
C VAL A 432 6.72 -1.71 -22.55
N ARG A 433 7.70 -2.64 -22.53
CA ARG A 433 7.65 -3.87 -23.34
C ARG A 433 6.48 -4.79 -22.97
N ASP A 434 6.08 -4.81 -21.70
CA ASP A 434 4.91 -5.55 -21.25
C ASP A 434 3.62 -4.99 -21.87
N LEU A 435 3.48 -3.65 -21.94
CA LEU A 435 2.34 -3.02 -22.61
C LEU A 435 2.35 -3.27 -24.12
N GLU A 436 3.50 -3.14 -24.77
CA GLU A 436 3.68 -3.44 -26.20
C GLU A 436 3.27 -4.89 -26.51
N ALA A 437 3.74 -5.87 -25.73
CA ALA A 437 3.37 -7.28 -25.88
C ALA A 437 1.88 -7.55 -25.64
N VAL A 438 1.26 -6.90 -24.65
CA VAL A 438 -0.18 -6.99 -24.37
C VAL A 438 -1.00 -6.40 -25.53
N VAL A 439 -0.63 -5.23 -26.05
CA VAL A 439 -1.34 -4.57 -27.15
C VAL A 439 -1.18 -5.33 -28.47
N ALA A 440 0.03 -5.83 -28.77
CA ALA A 440 0.28 -6.68 -29.94
C ALA A 440 -0.58 -7.95 -29.89
N HIS A 441 -0.57 -8.68 -28.77
CA HIS A 441 -1.43 -9.84 -28.56
C HIS A 441 -2.93 -9.48 -28.70
N MET A 442 -3.37 -8.32 -28.21
CA MET A 442 -4.76 -7.87 -28.39
C MET A 442 -5.13 -7.58 -29.85
N ARG A 443 -4.20 -7.08 -30.67
CA ARG A 443 -4.42 -6.82 -32.10
C ARG A 443 -4.37 -8.10 -32.95
N GLU A 444 -3.53 -9.06 -32.56
CA GLU A 444 -3.34 -10.31 -33.30
C GLU A 444 -4.45 -11.36 -33.05
N ALA A 445 -5.01 -11.41 -31.83
CA ALA A 445 -6.03 -12.40 -31.42
C ALA A 445 -7.37 -12.26 -32.18
N PRO A 446 -7.70 -13.14 -33.15
CA PRO A 446 -8.89 -12.97 -33.99
C PRO A 446 -10.21 -13.14 -33.23
N GLU A 447 -10.21 -13.87 -32.11
CA GLU A 447 -11.35 -14.07 -31.22
C GLU A 447 -11.77 -12.79 -30.48
N TRP A 448 -10.87 -11.83 -30.32
CA TRP A 448 -11.14 -10.54 -29.68
C TRP A 448 -11.59 -9.48 -30.68
N ALA A 449 -11.09 -9.56 -31.93
CA ALA A 449 -11.49 -8.72 -33.06
C ALA A 449 -11.36 -7.20 -32.78
N VAL A 450 -10.21 -6.79 -32.24
CA VAL A 450 -10.00 -5.44 -31.68
C VAL A 450 -9.89 -4.36 -32.76
N SER A 451 -10.90 -3.49 -32.85
CA SER A 451 -10.87 -2.31 -33.73
C SER A 451 -10.18 -1.12 -33.08
N LYS A 452 -10.36 -0.93 -31.77
CA LYS A 452 -9.84 0.21 -31.01
C LYS A 452 -9.13 -0.25 -29.73
N VAL A 453 -7.97 0.33 -29.40
CA VAL A 453 -7.25 0.07 -28.14
C VAL A 453 -7.16 1.37 -27.33
N ILE A 454 -7.79 1.40 -26.15
CA ILE A 454 -7.67 2.50 -25.19
C ILE A 454 -6.88 2.01 -23.97
N VAL A 455 -5.80 2.70 -23.60
CA VAL A 455 -5.05 2.37 -22.37
C VAL A 455 -5.60 3.19 -21.20
N VAL A 456 -5.78 2.57 -20.03
CA VAL A 456 -6.13 3.27 -18.78
C VAL A 456 -5.06 2.99 -17.73
N SER A 457 -4.32 4.03 -17.32
CA SER A 457 -3.14 3.91 -16.46
C SER A 457 -3.29 4.65 -15.14
N PHE A 458 -2.84 4.06 -14.04
CA PHE A 458 -2.89 4.66 -12.71
C PHE A 458 -1.51 5.02 -12.16
N SER A 459 -1.39 6.19 -11.52
CA SER A 459 -0.23 6.54 -10.69
C SER A 459 1.11 6.38 -11.46
N ALA A 460 2.06 5.63 -10.91
CA ALA A 460 3.36 5.33 -11.52
C ALA A 460 3.29 4.71 -12.92
N ALA A 461 2.25 3.92 -13.23
CA ALA A 461 2.11 3.28 -14.54
C ALA A 461 1.87 4.29 -15.68
N ALA A 462 1.57 5.56 -15.36
CA ALA A 462 1.52 6.62 -16.36
C ALA A 462 2.89 6.93 -16.99
N ILE A 463 4.03 6.61 -16.34
CA ILE A 463 5.38 6.88 -16.87
C ILE A 463 5.72 5.93 -18.02
N GLU A 464 5.56 4.62 -17.80
CA GLU A 464 5.78 3.58 -18.81
C GLU A 464 4.73 3.64 -19.93
N VAL A 465 3.46 3.90 -19.60
CA VAL A 465 2.39 4.07 -20.60
C VAL A 465 2.65 5.31 -21.46
N ARG A 466 3.07 6.45 -20.86
CA ARG A 466 3.50 7.64 -21.62
C ARG A 466 4.60 7.29 -22.62
N LYS A 467 5.56 6.45 -22.22
CA LYS A 467 6.70 6.10 -23.06
C LYS A 467 6.30 5.21 -24.22
N ALA A 468 5.59 4.12 -23.94
CA ALA A 468 5.05 3.21 -24.94
C ALA A 468 4.13 3.92 -25.95
N VAL A 469 3.23 4.80 -25.49
CA VAL A 469 2.32 5.57 -26.37
C VAL A 469 3.07 6.56 -27.27
N ALA A 470 4.17 7.15 -26.79
CA ALA A 470 5.04 8.01 -27.62
C ALA A 470 5.86 7.20 -28.64
N GLN A 471 6.17 5.93 -28.37
CA GLN A 471 6.86 5.02 -29.28
C GLN A 471 5.91 4.42 -30.33
N ASP A 472 4.70 4.05 -29.92
CA ASP A 472 3.60 3.55 -30.78
C ASP A 472 3.12 4.58 -31.81
N ARG A 473 3.17 5.88 -31.47
CA ARG A 473 2.79 7.00 -32.35
C ARG A 473 1.36 6.95 -32.90
N GLY A 474 0.48 6.11 -32.35
CA GLY A 474 -0.88 5.89 -32.82
C GLY A 474 -0.99 4.80 -33.91
N GLU A 475 0.01 3.93 -34.06
CA GLU A 475 -0.05 2.77 -34.96
C GLU A 475 -0.94 1.65 -34.39
N THR A 476 -0.87 1.38 -33.08
CA THR A 476 -1.64 0.31 -32.42
C THR A 476 -2.48 0.77 -31.23
N ILE A 477 -2.23 1.96 -30.66
CA ILE A 477 -3.01 2.54 -29.55
C ILE A 477 -3.85 3.73 -30.04
N ASP A 478 -5.15 3.75 -29.73
CA ASP A 478 -6.10 4.75 -30.22
C ASP A 478 -6.46 5.86 -29.22
N GLY A 479 -6.15 5.69 -27.94
CA GLY A 479 -6.36 6.71 -26.92
C GLY A 479 -5.83 6.32 -25.54
N TRP A 480 -5.70 7.30 -24.65
CA TRP A 480 -5.13 7.12 -23.32
C TRP A 480 -5.90 7.90 -22.24
N VAL A 481 -6.36 7.18 -21.22
CA VAL A 481 -6.86 7.79 -19.97
C VAL A 481 -5.81 7.60 -18.87
N SER A 482 -5.25 8.71 -18.40
CA SER A 482 -4.35 8.73 -17.24
C SER A 482 -5.15 9.09 -15.99
N VAL A 483 -5.00 8.35 -14.90
CA VAL A 483 -5.72 8.57 -13.64
C VAL A 483 -4.70 8.75 -12.53
N VAL A 484 -4.68 9.95 -11.94
CA VAL A 484 -3.67 10.41 -10.96
C VAL A 484 -2.24 10.10 -11.40
N GLY A 485 -1.98 10.13 -12.72
CA GLY A 485 -0.72 9.68 -13.30
C GLY A 485 0.48 10.51 -12.86
N SER A 486 1.62 9.87 -12.61
CA SER A 486 2.90 10.55 -12.45
C SER A 486 3.49 10.91 -13.82
N PRO A 487 4.01 12.14 -14.05
CA PRO A 487 4.62 12.50 -15.33
C PRO A 487 6.00 11.82 -15.52
N ASP A 488 6.86 11.94 -14.51
CA ASP A 488 8.27 11.53 -14.50
C ASP A 488 8.70 10.98 -13.13
N LEU A 489 9.80 10.20 -13.12
CA LEU A 489 10.32 9.54 -11.92
C LEU A 489 10.79 10.54 -10.86
N GLN A 490 11.44 11.63 -11.25
CA GLN A 490 11.92 12.65 -10.31
C GLN A 490 10.77 13.29 -9.54
N SER A 491 9.65 13.61 -10.20
CA SER A 491 8.44 14.14 -9.58
C SER A 491 7.91 13.21 -8.50
N MET A 492 7.67 11.96 -8.90
CA MET A 492 7.10 10.94 -8.03
C MET A 492 8.03 10.68 -6.84
N SER A 493 9.31 10.41 -7.12
CA SER A 493 10.29 10.09 -6.07
C SER A 493 10.47 11.22 -5.06
N ARG A 494 10.54 12.48 -5.50
CA ARG A 494 10.63 13.63 -4.59
C ARG A 494 9.39 13.79 -3.73
N SER A 495 8.18 13.65 -4.26
CA SER A 495 6.95 13.72 -3.45
C SER A 495 6.92 12.63 -2.38
N ILE A 496 7.14 11.37 -2.77
CA ILE A 496 6.93 10.21 -1.89
C ILE A 496 8.03 10.02 -0.85
N SER A 497 9.26 10.46 -1.15
CA SER A 497 10.42 10.36 -0.24
C SER A 497 10.60 11.53 0.73
N GLY A 498 9.76 12.57 0.66
CA GLY A 498 9.94 13.80 1.45
C GLY A 498 11.01 14.75 0.89
N GLY A 499 11.26 14.69 -0.42
CA GLY A 499 12.09 15.65 -1.16
C GLY A 499 13.40 15.08 -1.73
N VAL A 500 13.70 13.79 -1.55
CA VAL A 500 14.94 13.17 -2.03
C VAL A 500 14.91 13.03 -3.55
N ASP A 501 15.93 13.56 -4.21
CA ASP A 501 16.10 13.52 -5.66
C ASP A 501 17.11 12.41 -6.04
N PHE A 502 16.63 11.16 -6.06
CA PHE A 502 17.49 10.01 -6.36
C PHE A 502 18.13 10.12 -7.76
N VAL A 503 17.39 10.67 -8.73
CA VAL A 503 17.85 10.92 -10.10
C VAL A 503 19.05 11.88 -10.10
N ALA A 504 18.90 13.08 -9.52
CA ALA A 504 20.01 14.02 -9.41
C ALA A 504 21.18 13.51 -8.54
N GLY A 505 20.96 12.44 -7.76
CA GLY A 505 22.02 11.77 -7.01
C GLY A 505 22.82 10.78 -7.85
N HIS A 506 22.14 10.01 -8.71
CA HIS A 506 22.80 9.11 -9.64
C HIS A 506 23.70 9.89 -10.63
N GLU A 507 23.23 11.03 -11.17
CA GLU A 507 24.07 11.97 -11.94
C GLU A 507 25.36 12.43 -11.21
N LEU A 508 25.42 12.32 -9.87
CA LEU A 508 26.56 12.71 -9.02
C LEU A 508 27.38 11.53 -8.48
N GLY A 509 27.13 10.31 -8.95
CA GLY A 509 27.78 9.09 -8.46
C GLY A 509 27.44 8.81 -6.99
N LEU A 510 26.13 8.70 -6.71
CA LEU A 510 25.58 8.31 -5.42
C LEU A 510 24.75 7.03 -5.57
N ASP A 511 25.10 6.02 -4.78
CA ASP A 511 24.34 4.79 -4.64
C ASP A 511 23.33 4.93 -3.47
N PHE A 512 22.08 4.55 -3.69
CA PHE A 512 20.99 4.56 -2.72
C PHE A 512 20.44 3.16 -2.41
N GLY A 513 20.71 2.18 -3.27
CA GLY A 513 20.34 0.77 -3.13
C GLY A 513 18.85 0.53 -2.87
N LEU A 514 18.57 -0.41 -1.97
CA LEU A 514 17.19 -0.74 -1.58
C LEU A 514 16.53 0.41 -0.81
N GLN A 515 15.30 0.75 -1.21
CA GLN A 515 14.43 1.72 -0.54
C GLN A 515 12.98 1.19 -0.47
N GLU A 516 12.28 1.48 0.64
CA GLU A 516 10.82 1.31 0.71
C GLU A 516 10.13 2.61 0.29
N LEU A 517 9.48 2.61 -0.88
CA LEU A 517 8.70 3.73 -1.39
C LEU A 517 7.21 3.35 -1.37
N LEU A 518 6.46 3.96 -0.44
CA LEU A 518 5.02 3.72 -0.25
C LEU A 518 4.66 2.23 0.02
N GLY A 519 5.48 1.55 0.82
CA GLY A 519 5.31 0.12 1.12
C GLY A 519 5.91 -0.83 0.09
N VAL A 520 6.23 -0.36 -1.13
CA VAL A 520 6.93 -1.15 -2.15
C VAL A 520 8.44 -1.09 -1.89
N THR A 521 9.10 -2.23 -1.77
CA THR A 521 10.57 -2.30 -1.67
C THR A 521 11.17 -2.55 -3.05
N LEU A 522 12.09 -1.68 -3.48
CA LEU A 522 12.76 -1.75 -4.78
C LEU A 522 14.24 -1.34 -4.67
N ASP A 523 15.03 -1.72 -5.66
CA ASP A 523 16.40 -1.29 -5.87
C ASP A 523 16.38 0.04 -6.65
N VAL A 524 16.53 1.18 -5.96
CA VAL A 524 16.31 2.51 -6.55
C VAL A 524 17.37 2.85 -7.59
N ASP A 525 18.61 2.40 -7.41
CA ASP A 525 19.70 2.68 -8.34
C ASP A 525 19.39 2.08 -9.72
N LYS A 526 18.89 0.84 -9.76
CA LYS A 526 18.43 0.18 -11.00
C LYS A 526 17.27 0.91 -11.67
N VAL A 527 16.32 1.41 -10.88
CA VAL A 527 15.14 2.14 -11.41
C VAL A 527 15.55 3.50 -11.98
N VAL A 528 16.53 4.16 -11.38
CA VAL A 528 17.09 5.43 -11.89
C VAL A 528 17.96 5.19 -13.13
N GLU A 529 18.86 4.20 -13.11
CA GLU A 529 19.69 3.81 -14.26
C GLU A 529 18.82 3.48 -15.48
N ASP A 530 17.76 2.68 -15.30
CA ASP A 530 16.80 2.35 -16.35
C ASP A 530 16.04 3.58 -16.88
N ALA A 531 15.51 4.41 -15.98
CA ALA A 531 14.74 5.59 -16.37
C ALA A 531 15.62 6.66 -17.04
N GLU A 532 16.89 6.78 -16.69
CA GLU A 532 17.84 7.66 -17.37
C GLU A 532 18.22 7.12 -18.76
N ALA A 533 18.53 5.82 -18.86
CA ALA A 533 18.88 5.16 -20.12
C ALA A 533 17.75 5.26 -21.17
N HIS A 534 16.49 5.19 -20.73
CA HIS A 534 15.31 5.25 -21.60
C HIS A 534 14.64 6.64 -21.68
N ALA A 535 15.19 7.66 -21.01
CA ALA A 535 14.60 9.01 -20.89
C ALA A 535 13.14 8.99 -20.41
N MET A 536 12.98 8.64 -19.13
CA MET A 536 11.73 8.71 -18.34
C MET A 536 11.91 9.45 -17.00
N SER A 537 13.14 9.88 -16.68
CA SER A 537 13.49 10.43 -15.36
C SER A 537 12.97 11.84 -15.10
N PHE A 538 12.94 12.71 -16.11
CA PHE A 538 12.69 14.14 -15.94
C PHE A 538 11.41 14.65 -16.64
N ILE A 539 10.96 15.86 -16.24
CA ILE A 539 9.77 16.50 -16.81
C ILE A 539 9.99 16.89 -18.29
N GLU A 540 11.23 17.22 -18.68
CA GLU A 540 11.60 17.49 -20.07
C GLU A 540 11.58 16.22 -20.92
N ASP A 541 11.75 15.03 -20.34
CA ASP A 541 11.56 13.76 -21.05
C ASP A 541 10.08 13.52 -21.31
N SER A 542 9.27 13.76 -20.29
CA SER A 542 7.80 13.72 -20.39
C SER A 542 7.26 14.71 -21.41
N GLY A 543 7.79 15.94 -21.46
CA GLY A 543 7.42 16.96 -22.44
C GLY A 543 7.80 16.59 -23.88
N ARG A 544 8.95 15.94 -24.09
CA ARG A 544 9.33 15.43 -25.43
C ARG A 544 8.45 14.26 -25.87
N ASP A 545 8.24 13.28 -24.99
CA ASP A 545 7.39 12.13 -25.30
C ASP A 545 5.93 12.58 -25.53
N LEU A 546 5.39 13.52 -24.73
CA LEU A 546 4.06 14.12 -24.99
C LEU A 546 3.99 14.89 -26.31
N ALA A 547 5.07 15.51 -26.79
CA ALA A 547 5.05 16.23 -28.06
C ALA A 547 4.85 15.32 -29.28
N GLU A 548 5.25 14.04 -29.18
CA GLU A 548 5.02 13.01 -30.21
C GLU A 548 3.61 12.40 -30.12
N ILE A 549 2.93 12.48 -28.97
CA ILE A 549 1.61 11.87 -28.75
C ILE A 549 0.49 12.75 -29.35
N ASN A 550 -0.09 12.23 -30.43
CA ASN A 550 -1.18 12.86 -31.20
C ASN A 550 -2.56 12.21 -30.99
N ILE A 551 -2.63 11.06 -30.29
CA ILE A 551 -3.90 10.38 -29.98
C ILE A 551 -4.63 11.09 -28.82
N PRO A 552 -5.96 10.91 -28.68
CA PRO A 552 -6.73 11.50 -27.58
C PRO A 552 -6.20 11.12 -26.18
N ILE A 553 -6.00 12.12 -25.34
CA ILE A 553 -5.63 11.98 -23.93
C ILE A 553 -6.73 12.56 -23.05
N THR A 554 -7.08 11.89 -21.96
CA THR A 554 -7.73 12.54 -20.82
C THR A 554 -6.99 12.19 -19.54
N TRP A 555 -6.67 13.22 -18.76
CA TRP A 555 -5.95 13.10 -17.50
C TRP A 555 -6.88 13.46 -16.34
N TYR A 556 -7.22 12.47 -15.52
CA TYR A 556 -7.93 12.66 -14.26
C TYR A 556 -6.92 12.99 -13.17
N HIS A 557 -7.15 14.07 -12.42
CA HIS A 557 -6.26 14.52 -11.36
C HIS A 557 -7.05 14.87 -10.09
N GLY A 558 -6.50 14.53 -8.92
CA GLY A 558 -7.10 14.88 -7.63
C GLY A 558 -6.71 16.29 -7.21
N ARG A 559 -7.70 17.15 -6.93
CA ARG A 559 -7.51 18.48 -6.32
C ARG A 559 -6.77 18.41 -4.97
N TYR A 560 -6.78 17.24 -4.33
CA TYR A 560 -6.08 16.94 -3.07
C TYR A 560 -5.03 15.83 -3.25
N ASP A 561 -4.51 15.64 -4.47
CA ASP A 561 -3.38 14.75 -4.73
C ASP A 561 -2.10 15.34 -4.10
N ALA A 562 -1.45 14.56 -3.24
CA ALA A 562 -0.22 14.95 -2.55
C ALA A 562 1.02 14.27 -3.14
N TRP A 563 0.84 13.40 -4.14
CA TRP A 563 1.89 12.61 -4.79
C TRP A 563 2.29 13.22 -6.12
N VAL A 564 1.30 13.71 -6.88
CA VAL A 564 1.47 14.31 -8.19
C VAL A 564 1.14 15.79 -8.13
N ASP A 565 2.06 16.64 -8.60
CA ASP A 565 1.88 18.08 -8.69
C ASP A 565 1.03 18.44 -9.94
N LEU A 566 -0.16 19.01 -9.73
CA LEU A 566 -1.06 19.49 -10.78
C LEU A 566 -0.36 20.46 -11.75
N ALA A 567 0.52 21.34 -11.27
CA ALA A 567 1.22 22.28 -12.14
C ALA A 567 2.22 21.57 -13.06
N ARG A 568 2.88 20.51 -12.58
CA ARG A 568 3.76 19.66 -13.43
C ARG A 568 2.95 18.88 -14.46
N VAL A 569 1.77 18.37 -14.10
CA VAL A 569 0.82 17.74 -15.04
C VAL A 569 0.37 18.73 -16.12
N GLN A 570 -0.03 19.95 -15.73
CA GLN A 570 -0.40 21.02 -16.68
C GLN A 570 0.75 21.35 -17.64
N THR A 571 1.97 21.51 -17.13
CA THR A 571 3.17 21.76 -17.96
C THR A 571 3.40 20.64 -18.98
N VAL A 572 3.40 19.37 -18.55
CA VAL A 572 3.63 18.22 -19.45
C VAL A 572 2.53 18.09 -20.50
N LEU A 573 1.26 18.22 -20.11
CA LEU A 573 0.13 18.12 -21.05
C LEU A 573 0.10 19.24 -22.10
N SER A 574 0.74 20.38 -21.84
CA SER A 574 0.80 21.54 -22.75
C SER A 574 1.87 21.43 -23.85
N HIS A 575 2.68 20.36 -23.86
CA HIS A 575 3.75 20.15 -24.85
C HIS A 575 3.24 19.49 -26.15
N GLY A 576 3.28 20.19 -27.27
CA GLY A 576 2.80 19.69 -28.56
C GLY A 576 1.29 19.88 -28.75
N ASP A 577 0.64 19.04 -29.56
CA ASP A 577 -0.75 19.27 -29.96
C ASP A 577 -1.76 18.98 -28.85
N THR A 578 -2.32 20.04 -28.24
CA THR A 578 -3.32 19.94 -27.17
C THR A 578 -4.76 19.73 -27.67
N ARG A 579 -5.03 19.76 -28.98
CA ARG A 579 -6.42 19.73 -29.53
C ARG A 579 -7.23 18.48 -29.15
N HIS A 580 -6.58 17.43 -28.69
CA HIS A 580 -7.21 16.18 -28.25
C HIS A 580 -6.87 15.81 -26.79
N ARG A 581 -6.53 16.81 -25.96
CA ARG A 581 -6.14 16.64 -24.56
C ARG A 581 -7.11 17.36 -23.62
N ARG A 582 -7.56 16.65 -22.59
CA ARG A 582 -8.38 17.18 -21.49
C ARG A 582 -7.72 16.89 -20.15
N LEU A 583 -7.72 17.87 -19.25
CA LEU A 583 -7.32 17.72 -17.85
C LEU A 583 -8.54 17.90 -16.96
N VAL A 584 -8.94 16.84 -16.26
CA VAL A 584 -10.14 16.81 -15.42
C VAL A 584 -9.72 16.78 -13.95
N VAL A 585 -9.94 17.90 -13.24
CA VAL A 585 -9.58 18.06 -11.83
C VAL A 585 -10.81 17.76 -10.97
N MET A 586 -10.69 16.80 -10.05
CA MET A 586 -11.79 16.29 -9.22
C MET A 586 -11.53 16.48 -7.73
N PRO A 587 -12.57 16.53 -6.86
CA PRO A 587 -12.42 16.76 -5.42
C PRO A 587 -12.02 15.47 -4.69
N THR A 588 -10.91 14.88 -5.11
CA THR A 588 -10.35 13.61 -4.63
C THR A 588 -8.85 13.75 -4.32
N GLY A 589 -8.31 12.80 -3.57
CA GLY A 589 -6.85 12.63 -3.42
C GLY A 589 -6.29 11.65 -4.46
N HIS A 590 -5.03 11.23 -4.27
CA HIS A 590 -4.38 10.24 -5.12
C HIS A 590 -5.09 8.88 -5.08
N GLN A 591 -5.52 8.44 -3.90
CA GLN A 591 -6.46 7.32 -3.76
C GLN A 591 -7.90 7.80 -3.55
N LEU A 592 -8.82 6.99 -4.08
CA LEU A 592 -10.26 7.19 -4.03
C LEU A 592 -10.77 6.74 -2.65
N ARG A 593 -10.89 7.69 -1.71
CA ARG A 593 -11.12 7.46 -0.26
C ARG A 593 -12.43 6.74 0.13
N SER A 594 -13.27 6.37 -0.84
CA SER A 594 -14.49 5.59 -0.59
C SER A 594 -15.01 4.96 -1.88
N SER A 595 -15.66 3.80 -1.76
CA SER A 595 -16.30 3.06 -2.85
C SER A 595 -17.34 3.90 -3.61
N LYS A 596 -18.00 4.87 -2.94
CA LYS A 596 -18.91 5.83 -3.60
C LYS A 596 -18.14 6.78 -4.53
N GLN A 597 -17.11 7.46 -4.01
CA GLN A 597 -16.27 8.36 -4.83
C GLN A 597 -15.61 7.60 -5.97
N ALA A 598 -15.10 6.40 -5.69
CA ALA A 598 -14.52 5.52 -6.70
C ALA A 598 -15.52 5.19 -7.82
N SER A 599 -16.74 4.79 -7.48
CA SER A 599 -17.80 4.52 -8.47
C SER A 599 -18.15 5.74 -9.33
N GLN A 600 -18.15 6.95 -8.76
CA GLN A 600 -18.37 8.19 -9.50
C GLN A 600 -17.24 8.46 -10.50
N VAL A 601 -15.97 8.33 -10.08
CA VAL A 601 -14.81 8.53 -10.96
C VAL A 601 -14.70 7.45 -12.03
N PHE A 602 -14.97 6.19 -11.71
CA PHE A 602 -14.98 5.09 -12.70
C PHE A 602 -16.06 5.26 -13.78
N GLN A 603 -17.21 5.86 -13.43
CA GLN A 603 -18.24 6.21 -14.41
C GLN A 603 -17.80 7.35 -15.34
N CYS A 604 -17.03 8.33 -14.85
CA CYS A 604 -16.44 9.37 -15.69
C CYS A 604 -15.38 8.79 -16.65
N ILE A 605 -14.47 7.95 -16.14
CA ILE A 605 -13.47 7.22 -16.95
C ILE A 605 -14.17 6.38 -18.05
N ALA A 606 -15.23 5.65 -17.71
CA ALA A 606 -15.96 4.83 -18.69
C ALA A 606 -16.62 5.66 -19.81
N ARG A 607 -17.08 6.88 -19.51
CA ARG A 607 -17.59 7.83 -20.52
C ARG A 607 -16.48 8.28 -21.48
N ASP A 608 -15.30 8.61 -20.95
CA ASP A 608 -14.18 9.11 -21.76
C ASP A 608 -13.57 8.02 -22.63
N VAL A 609 -13.39 6.80 -22.11
CA VAL A 609 -13.01 5.61 -22.92
C VAL A 609 -14.01 5.39 -24.06
N GLY A 610 -15.31 5.55 -23.78
CA GLY A 610 -16.37 5.54 -24.79
C GLY A 610 -16.20 6.59 -25.88
N ARG A 611 -15.99 7.87 -25.48
CA ARG A 611 -15.81 8.97 -26.43
C ARG A 611 -14.56 8.79 -27.30
N MET A 612 -13.46 8.30 -26.74
CA MET A 612 -12.23 8.02 -27.49
C MET A 612 -12.43 6.89 -28.51
N ALA A 613 -13.03 5.77 -28.11
CA ALA A 613 -13.18 4.61 -28.99
C ALA A 613 -14.25 4.83 -30.09
N LEU A 614 -15.37 5.47 -29.75
CA LEU A 614 -16.55 5.52 -30.62
C LEU A 614 -16.85 6.92 -31.22
N GLY A 615 -16.11 7.95 -30.84
CA GLY A 615 -16.34 9.34 -31.30
C GLY A 615 -17.67 9.95 -30.81
N ARG A 616 -18.35 9.31 -29.85
CA ARG A 616 -19.66 9.71 -29.31
C ARG A 616 -19.71 9.46 -27.81
N GLU A 617 -20.46 10.28 -27.08
CA GLU A 617 -20.72 10.01 -25.66
C GLU A 617 -21.88 9.01 -25.47
N PHE A 618 -21.91 8.41 -24.28
CA PHE A 618 -23.02 7.62 -23.77
C PHE A 618 -23.16 7.82 -22.25
N ALA A 619 -24.29 7.44 -21.67
CA ALA A 619 -24.51 7.52 -20.23
C ALA A 619 -23.76 6.37 -19.52
N PRO A 620 -22.81 6.65 -18.61
CA PRO A 620 -22.18 5.62 -17.81
C PRO A 620 -23.14 5.08 -16.75
N VAL A 621 -22.89 3.86 -16.27
CA VAL A 621 -23.68 3.22 -15.21
C VAL A 621 -22.77 2.54 -14.19
N ALA A 622 -23.16 2.54 -12.91
CA ALA A 622 -22.47 1.75 -11.89
C ALA A 622 -22.55 0.24 -12.21
N ALA A 623 -21.46 -0.48 -11.95
CA ALA A 623 -21.47 -1.94 -12.01
C ALA A 623 -22.29 -2.57 -10.87
N PRO A 624 -23.03 -3.68 -11.10
CA PRO A 624 -23.79 -4.34 -10.05
C PRO A 624 -22.87 -4.90 -8.94
N THR A 625 -23.08 -4.45 -7.70
CA THR A 625 -22.25 -4.81 -6.54
C THR A 625 -22.21 -6.33 -6.26
N HIS A 626 -23.20 -7.10 -6.71
CA HIS A 626 -23.19 -8.57 -6.57
C HIS A 626 -22.24 -9.25 -7.57
N GLU A 627 -22.19 -8.79 -8.82
CA GLU A 627 -21.24 -9.32 -9.83
C GLU A 627 -19.79 -9.06 -9.42
N ILE A 628 -19.47 -7.84 -8.95
CA ILE A 628 -18.12 -7.50 -8.46
C ILE A 628 -17.70 -8.44 -7.34
N ARG A 629 -18.61 -8.77 -6.41
CA ARG A 629 -18.32 -9.68 -5.28
C ARG A 629 -18.13 -11.12 -5.72
N GLN A 630 -18.95 -11.58 -6.65
CA GLN A 630 -18.84 -12.92 -7.22
C GLN A 630 -17.50 -13.09 -7.96
N LEU A 631 -17.18 -12.17 -8.88
CA LEU A 631 -15.93 -12.20 -9.63
C LEU A 631 -14.70 -11.99 -8.75
N ARG A 632 -14.71 -11.05 -7.78
CA ARG A 632 -13.60 -10.90 -6.80
C ARG A 632 -13.36 -12.18 -6.01
N THR A 633 -14.42 -12.93 -5.70
CA THR A 633 -14.30 -14.21 -4.97
C THR A 633 -13.81 -15.34 -5.88
N ALA A 634 -14.18 -15.33 -7.17
CA ALA A 634 -13.67 -16.26 -8.16
C ALA A 634 -12.18 -15.98 -8.52
N GLU A 635 -11.78 -14.70 -8.63
CA GLU A 635 -10.39 -14.25 -8.82
C GLU A 635 -9.48 -14.71 -7.69
N ARG A 636 -9.87 -14.42 -6.44
CA ARG A 636 -9.12 -14.85 -5.25
C ARG A 636 -8.98 -16.37 -5.13
N ARG A 637 -9.96 -17.15 -5.62
CA ARG A 637 -9.91 -18.63 -5.64
C ARG A 637 -8.94 -19.23 -6.67
N ARG A 638 -8.43 -18.45 -7.64
CA ARG A 638 -7.37 -18.90 -8.55
C ARG A 638 -5.98 -18.87 -7.91
N LEU A 639 -5.76 -17.90 -7.03
CA LEU A 639 -4.46 -17.63 -6.43
C LEU A 639 -4.11 -18.72 -5.41
N PRO A 640 -2.85 -19.20 -5.36
CA PRO A 640 -2.42 -20.11 -4.33
C PRO A 640 -2.50 -19.41 -2.97
N ARG A 641 -3.32 -19.92 -2.05
CA ARG A 641 -3.35 -19.42 -0.67
C ARG A 641 -1.97 -19.58 -0.05
N VAL A 642 -1.34 -18.45 0.30
CA VAL A 642 -0.22 -18.43 1.24
C VAL A 642 -0.77 -18.94 2.57
N GLU A 643 -0.30 -20.11 3.01
CA GLU A 643 -0.76 -20.74 4.26
C GLU A 643 -0.33 -19.89 5.45
N THR A 644 -1.20 -18.95 5.82
CA THR A 644 -1.01 -18.08 6.97
C THR A 644 -1.47 -18.82 8.21
N ASP A 645 -0.58 -18.96 9.19
CA ASP A 645 -0.97 -19.41 10.53
C ASP A 645 -1.79 -18.31 11.22
N LEU A 646 -3.09 -18.28 10.89
CA LEU A 646 -4.06 -17.43 11.54
C LEU A 646 -4.13 -17.71 13.04
N HIS A 647 -3.86 -18.93 13.50
CA HIS A 647 -3.86 -19.23 14.93
C HIS A 647 -2.73 -18.51 15.67
N ALA A 648 -1.52 -18.50 15.10
CA ALA A 648 -0.39 -17.70 15.61
C ALA A 648 -0.67 -16.19 15.51
N PHE A 649 -1.18 -15.71 14.37
CA PHE A 649 -1.53 -14.29 14.21
C PHE A 649 -2.54 -13.81 15.26
N TRP A 650 -3.66 -14.52 15.43
CA TRP A 650 -4.70 -14.15 16.41
C TRP A 650 -4.24 -14.38 17.85
N CYS A 651 -3.37 -15.35 18.12
CA CYS A 651 -2.67 -15.45 19.41
C CYS A 651 -1.90 -14.16 19.75
N ASP A 652 -1.08 -13.67 18.81
CA ASP A 652 -0.20 -12.53 19.02
C ASP A 652 -0.98 -11.20 19.04
N TYR A 653 -2.03 -11.06 18.22
CA TYR A 653 -2.92 -9.90 18.21
C TYR A 653 -3.81 -9.82 19.47
N LEU A 654 -4.42 -10.94 19.90
CA LEU A 654 -5.36 -10.93 21.02
C LEU A 654 -4.69 -10.73 22.37
N VAL A 655 -3.49 -11.28 22.62
CA VAL A 655 -2.83 -11.17 23.94
C VAL A 655 -1.41 -10.57 23.93
N GLY A 656 -0.89 -10.19 22.76
CA GLY A 656 0.45 -9.62 22.59
C GLY A 656 1.51 -10.67 22.26
N ARG A 657 2.45 -10.33 21.37
CA ARG A 657 3.58 -11.19 20.95
C ARG A 657 4.46 -11.60 22.14
N ASP A 658 4.72 -10.65 23.04
CA ASP A 658 5.44 -10.84 24.32
C ASP A 658 4.52 -11.26 25.49
N ARG A 659 3.20 -11.38 25.20
CA ARG A 659 2.11 -11.64 26.14
C ARG A 659 1.89 -10.55 27.20
N SER A 660 2.41 -9.33 27.02
CA SER A 660 2.22 -8.23 27.98
C SER A 660 0.91 -7.47 27.76
N LEU A 661 0.55 -7.16 26.52
CA LEU A 661 -0.69 -6.45 26.16
C LEU A 661 -1.13 -6.88 24.76
N GLY A 662 -2.41 -7.21 24.56
CA GLY A 662 -3.00 -7.49 23.26
C GLY A 662 -4.13 -6.50 22.93
N ILE A 663 -5.23 -7.02 22.38
CA ILE A 663 -6.40 -6.24 21.96
C ILE A 663 -7.01 -5.38 23.10
N GLU A 664 -6.59 -5.59 24.36
CA GLU A 664 -6.68 -4.63 25.47
C GLU A 664 -6.59 -3.16 25.04
N LEU A 665 -5.57 -2.79 24.25
CA LEU A 665 -5.37 -1.38 23.84
C LEU A 665 -6.59 -0.85 23.07
N LEU A 666 -6.99 -1.54 22.00
CA LEU A 666 -8.13 -1.17 21.18
C LEU A 666 -9.43 -1.19 21.99
N THR A 667 -9.65 -2.25 22.76
CA THR A 667 -10.87 -2.48 23.54
C THR A 667 -11.03 -1.50 24.71
N SER A 668 -9.95 -0.85 25.13
CA SER A 668 -9.98 0.23 26.13
C SER A 668 -10.44 1.58 25.56
N SER A 669 -10.48 1.78 24.24
CA SER A 669 -10.83 3.07 23.60
C SER A 669 -12.32 3.44 23.70
N SER A 670 -12.63 4.74 23.60
CA SER A 670 -13.99 5.26 23.55
C SER A 670 -14.76 4.76 22.33
N ALA A 671 -14.09 4.68 21.17
CA ALA A 671 -14.66 4.15 19.94
C ALA A 671 -15.11 2.69 20.08
N TYR A 672 -14.29 1.83 20.71
CA TYR A 672 -14.64 0.42 20.94
C TYR A 672 -15.67 0.26 22.07
N ARG A 673 -15.62 1.10 23.11
CA ARG A 673 -16.67 1.16 24.15
C ARG A 673 -18.03 1.51 23.53
N GLY A 674 -18.10 2.52 22.65
CA GLY A 674 -19.31 2.88 21.91
C GLY A 674 -19.83 1.77 20.98
N LEU A 675 -18.93 1.01 20.33
CA LEU A 675 -19.32 -0.21 19.61
C LEU A 675 -20.01 -1.20 20.56
N MET A 676 -19.39 -1.53 21.69
CA MET A 676 -19.93 -2.51 22.64
C MET A 676 -21.26 -2.05 23.26
N GLU A 677 -21.42 -0.76 23.56
CA GLU A 677 -22.68 -0.17 24.00
C GLU A 677 -23.79 -0.30 22.94
N SER A 678 -23.48 0.01 21.68
CA SER A 678 -24.44 -0.15 20.57
C SER A 678 -24.89 -1.61 20.39
N GLN A 679 -24.00 -2.57 20.62
CA GLN A 679 -24.31 -4.00 20.58
C GLN A 679 -25.14 -4.47 21.79
N LEU A 680 -24.83 -4.00 23.00
CA LEU A 680 -25.62 -4.26 24.21
C LEU A 680 -27.06 -3.74 24.07
N LEU A 681 -27.23 -2.53 23.53
CA LEU A 681 -28.54 -1.94 23.25
C LEU A 681 -29.32 -2.71 22.18
N ALA A 682 -28.64 -3.26 21.16
CA ALA A 682 -29.24 -4.09 20.14
C ALA A 682 -29.64 -5.50 20.64
N LEU A 683 -28.85 -6.09 21.54
CA LEU A 683 -29.12 -7.38 22.16
C LEU A 683 -30.37 -7.35 23.04
N GLN A 684 -30.69 -6.21 23.68
CA GLN A 684 -31.87 -6.04 24.56
C GLN A 684 -32.02 -7.17 25.58
N ILE A 685 -30.96 -7.35 26.37
CA ILE A 685 -30.79 -8.43 27.36
C ILE A 685 -31.78 -8.26 28.52
N GLU A 686 -32.39 -9.36 28.96
CA GLU A 686 -33.32 -9.42 30.09
C GLU A 686 -32.76 -10.27 31.25
N PRO A 687 -33.20 -10.10 32.51
CA PRO A 687 -32.68 -10.86 33.65
C PRO A 687 -32.75 -12.38 33.49
N GLY A 688 -31.73 -13.09 33.99
CA GLY A 688 -31.67 -14.55 34.01
C GLY A 688 -31.31 -15.24 32.67
N GLN A 689 -31.26 -14.49 31.57
CA GLN A 689 -30.99 -15.00 30.21
C GLN A 689 -29.61 -15.66 30.07
N ARG A 690 -29.54 -16.57 29.09
CA ARG A 690 -28.30 -17.23 28.63
C ARG A 690 -27.81 -16.58 27.34
N ILE A 691 -26.54 -16.16 27.33
CA ILE A 691 -25.92 -15.45 26.22
C ILE A 691 -24.68 -16.23 25.74
N ALA A 692 -24.54 -16.43 24.43
CA ALA A 692 -23.27 -16.86 23.84
C ALA A 692 -22.53 -15.66 23.26
N ASP A 693 -21.23 -15.59 23.52
CA ASP A 693 -20.33 -14.54 23.03
C ASP A 693 -19.27 -15.20 22.12
N LEU A 694 -19.43 -15.05 20.81
CA LEU A 694 -18.66 -15.75 19.79
C LEU A 694 -17.55 -14.85 19.23
N GLY A 695 -16.30 -15.31 19.29
CA GLY A 695 -15.13 -14.45 19.03
C GLY A 695 -14.81 -13.53 20.22
N SER A 696 -15.07 -14.02 21.44
CA SER A 696 -15.01 -13.24 22.68
C SER A 696 -13.63 -12.66 23.01
N GLY A 697 -12.55 -13.16 22.42
CA GLY A 697 -11.19 -12.68 22.61
C GLY A 697 -10.80 -12.58 24.08
N THR A 698 -10.35 -11.39 24.50
CA THR A 698 -9.99 -11.08 25.90
C THR A 698 -11.16 -10.57 26.74
N GLY A 699 -12.40 -10.85 26.32
CA GLY A 699 -13.61 -10.73 27.15
C GLY A 699 -14.34 -9.39 27.09
N SER A 700 -14.20 -8.60 26.02
CA SER A 700 -14.70 -7.21 25.97
C SER A 700 -16.20 -7.05 26.24
N PHE A 701 -17.03 -8.01 25.80
CA PHE A 701 -18.46 -8.03 26.10
C PHE A 701 -18.76 -8.37 27.56
N ALA A 702 -18.10 -9.40 28.11
CA ALA A 702 -18.17 -9.74 29.53
C ALA A 702 -17.67 -8.58 30.42
N LEU A 703 -16.68 -7.82 29.95
CA LEU A 703 -16.12 -6.64 30.62
C LEU A 703 -17.15 -5.51 30.68
N ALA A 704 -17.77 -5.17 29.54
CA ALA A 704 -18.83 -4.16 29.49
C ALA A 704 -20.06 -4.54 30.32
N LEU A 705 -20.41 -5.83 30.40
CA LEU A 705 -21.41 -6.31 31.34
C LEU A 705 -20.96 -6.15 32.80
N ALA A 706 -19.70 -6.49 33.12
CA ALA A 706 -19.16 -6.43 34.48
C ALA A 706 -18.96 -5.01 35.02
N THR A 707 -18.72 -4.02 34.16
CA THR A 707 -18.62 -2.60 34.53
C THR A 707 -19.95 -1.85 34.48
N SER A 708 -20.97 -2.38 33.80
CA SER A 708 -22.28 -1.73 33.69
C SER A 708 -23.04 -1.68 35.01
N SER A 709 -23.27 -0.46 35.51
CA SER A 709 -24.12 -0.19 36.68
C SER A 709 -25.52 -0.80 36.55
N ASN A 710 -26.05 -0.85 35.32
CA ASN A 710 -27.40 -1.29 35.00
C ASN A 710 -27.47 -2.73 34.43
N ARG A 711 -26.43 -3.55 34.63
CA ARG A 711 -26.41 -4.97 34.23
C ARG A 711 -27.65 -5.72 34.78
N PRO A 712 -28.46 -6.39 33.94
CA PRO A 712 -29.54 -7.28 34.40
C PRO A 712 -29.02 -8.40 35.31
N GLU A 713 -29.80 -8.79 36.32
CA GLU A 713 -29.39 -9.82 37.28
C GLU A 713 -29.44 -11.24 36.70
N GLY A 714 -28.64 -12.16 37.25
CA GLY A 714 -28.72 -13.60 36.98
C GLY A 714 -28.25 -14.06 35.58
N LEU A 715 -27.61 -13.18 34.80
CA LEU A 715 -27.11 -13.50 33.46
C LEU A 715 -26.06 -14.62 33.47
N ARG A 716 -26.12 -15.47 32.44
CA ARG A 716 -25.17 -16.57 32.20
C ARG A 716 -24.54 -16.41 30.83
N VAL A 717 -23.29 -15.98 30.79
CA VAL A 717 -22.51 -15.78 29.57
C VAL A 717 -21.63 -17.00 29.33
N MET A 718 -21.63 -17.51 28.09
CA MET A 718 -20.65 -18.48 27.63
C MET A 718 -19.80 -17.85 26.52
N ALA A 719 -18.55 -17.56 26.85
CA ALA A 719 -17.55 -17.02 25.95
C ALA A 719 -16.92 -18.13 25.11
N PHE A 720 -16.89 -17.96 23.79
CA PHE A 720 -16.24 -18.83 22.84
C PHE A 720 -15.18 -18.06 22.08
N ASP A 721 -13.98 -18.61 22.05
CA ASP A 721 -12.86 -18.19 21.23
C ASP A 721 -12.00 -19.43 20.99
N TYR A 722 -11.09 -19.41 20.02
CA TYR A 722 -10.15 -20.52 19.84
C TYR A 722 -8.81 -20.27 20.54
N VAL A 723 -8.52 -19.02 20.95
CA VAL A 723 -7.28 -18.67 21.66
C VAL A 723 -7.51 -18.82 23.17
N ASP A 724 -7.23 -20.00 23.74
CA ASP A 724 -7.38 -20.24 25.20
C ASP A 724 -6.59 -19.22 26.07
N THR A 725 -5.46 -18.70 25.59
CA THR A 725 -4.74 -17.63 26.33
C THR A 725 -5.55 -16.33 26.42
N ALA A 726 -6.37 -16.01 25.43
CA ALA A 726 -7.29 -14.88 25.47
C ALA A 726 -8.49 -15.18 26.38
N LEU A 727 -9.03 -16.41 26.34
CA LEU A 727 -10.09 -16.85 27.27
C LEU A 727 -9.63 -16.87 28.73
N ARG A 728 -8.36 -17.20 29.01
CA ARG A 728 -7.78 -17.06 30.35
C ARG A 728 -7.64 -15.60 30.75
N ARG A 729 -7.06 -14.75 29.89
CA ARG A 729 -6.96 -13.29 30.14
C ARG A 729 -8.33 -12.64 30.38
N SER A 730 -9.37 -13.09 29.67
CA SER A 730 -10.77 -12.73 29.91
C SER A 730 -11.21 -13.07 31.35
N ARG A 731 -11.08 -14.33 31.78
CA ARG A 731 -11.44 -14.75 33.15
C ARG A 731 -10.71 -13.93 34.21
N ASP A 732 -9.40 -13.71 34.03
CA ASP A 732 -8.56 -12.98 34.98
C ASP A 732 -8.94 -11.50 35.08
N ARG A 733 -9.16 -10.82 33.94
CA ARG A 733 -9.62 -9.42 33.88
C ARG A 733 -11.00 -9.23 34.51
N ILE A 734 -11.93 -10.17 34.31
CA ILE A 734 -13.25 -10.13 34.97
C ILE A 734 -13.12 -10.39 36.47
N ALA A 735 -12.32 -11.37 36.90
CA ALA A 735 -12.12 -11.68 38.31
C ALA A 735 -11.49 -10.52 39.11
N ALA A 736 -10.71 -9.65 38.45
CA ALA A 736 -10.13 -8.45 39.05
C ALA A 736 -11.15 -7.31 39.29
N LEU A 737 -12.33 -7.33 38.68
CA LEU A 737 -13.33 -6.27 38.83
C LEU A 737 -14.17 -6.43 40.12
N PRO A 738 -14.50 -5.32 40.84
CA PRO A 738 -15.32 -5.37 42.06
C PRO A 738 -16.68 -6.06 41.93
N ARG A 739 -17.28 -6.04 40.73
CA ARG A 739 -18.57 -6.68 40.39
C ARG A 739 -18.41 -7.84 39.39
N GLY A 740 -17.20 -8.35 39.23
CA GLY A 740 -16.86 -9.43 38.31
C GLY A 740 -17.45 -10.77 38.71
N GLY A 741 -17.26 -11.18 39.97
CA GLY A 741 -17.78 -12.45 40.51
C GLY A 741 -19.31 -12.57 40.61
N GLU A 742 -20.05 -11.48 40.34
CA GLU A 742 -21.50 -11.52 40.14
C GLU A 742 -21.90 -12.06 38.75
N LEU A 743 -21.00 -12.01 37.76
CA LEU A 743 -21.26 -12.49 36.40
C LEU A 743 -20.98 -14.00 36.31
N ASN A 744 -21.99 -14.78 35.96
CA ASN A 744 -21.79 -16.20 35.69
C ASN A 744 -21.20 -16.36 34.28
N LEU A 745 -19.87 -16.34 34.21
CA LEU A 745 -19.07 -16.46 32.98
C LEU A 745 -18.45 -17.86 32.90
N GLY A 746 -18.86 -18.62 31.89
CA GLY A 746 -18.09 -19.76 31.37
C GLY A 746 -17.28 -19.33 30.15
N CYS A 747 -16.13 -19.98 29.91
CA CYS A 747 -15.40 -19.81 28.64
C CYS A 747 -14.95 -21.17 28.12
N THR A 748 -15.10 -21.41 26.82
CA THR A 748 -14.80 -22.68 26.14
C THR A 748 -14.00 -22.43 24.86
N GLU A 749 -12.91 -23.18 24.69
CA GLU A 749 -12.12 -23.16 23.45
C GLU A 749 -12.93 -23.78 22.30
N ALA A 750 -13.11 -23.04 21.20
CA ALA A 750 -13.84 -23.51 20.03
C ALA A 750 -13.35 -22.83 18.74
N ASN A 751 -12.92 -23.62 17.76
CA ASN A 751 -12.66 -23.13 16.41
C ASN A 751 -14.00 -22.87 15.69
N LEU A 752 -14.36 -21.59 15.58
CA LEU A 752 -15.61 -21.12 14.99
C LEU A 752 -15.61 -21.12 13.45
N ASP A 753 -14.53 -21.49 12.77
CA ASP A 753 -14.48 -21.53 11.30
C ASP A 753 -15.11 -22.80 10.69
N LEU A 754 -15.43 -23.80 11.53
CA LEU A 754 -16.28 -24.97 11.19
C LEU A 754 -15.96 -25.63 9.83
N ARG A 755 -14.68 -25.72 9.48
CA ARG A 755 -14.18 -26.10 8.15
C ARG A 755 -14.64 -27.49 7.69
N ALA A 756 -14.68 -28.46 8.60
CA ALA A 756 -15.09 -29.83 8.29
C ALA A 756 -16.60 -30.04 8.44
N GLN A 757 -17.19 -30.84 7.55
CA GLN A 757 -18.62 -31.19 7.62
C GLN A 757 -18.94 -31.92 8.94
N GLY A 758 -20.01 -31.50 9.62
CA GLY A 758 -20.39 -32.02 10.93
C GLY A 758 -19.63 -31.43 12.12
N GLN A 759 -18.81 -30.39 11.91
CA GLN A 759 -18.37 -29.53 13.02
C GLN A 759 -19.52 -28.62 13.45
N HIS A 760 -19.71 -28.49 14.76
CA HIS A 760 -20.73 -27.68 15.42
C HIS A 760 -20.13 -26.99 16.64
N ILE A 761 -20.70 -25.85 17.04
CA ILE A 761 -20.41 -25.22 18.34
C ILE A 761 -20.86 -26.22 19.43
N PRO A 762 -20.02 -26.54 20.44
CA PRO A 762 -20.22 -27.68 21.35
C PRO A 762 -21.28 -27.45 22.44
N VAL A 763 -22.49 -27.11 22.01
CA VAL A 763 -23.66 -26.80 22.83
C VAL A 763 -24.94 -27.37 22.21
N ALA A 764 -25.94 -27.62 23.04
CA ALA A 764 -27.26 -28.09 22.59
C ALA A 764 -28.03 -27.01 21.82
N ASP A 765 -28.89 -27.46 20.91
CA ASP A 765 -29.86 -26.63 20.20
C ASP A 765 -30.73 -25.84 21.19
N GLN A 766 -31.14 -24.63 20.80
CA GLN A 766 -32.11 -23.79 21.54
C GLN A 766 -31.72 -23.55 23.02
N SER A 767 -30.41 -23.52 23.30
CA SER A 767 -29.87 -23.39 24.65
C SER A 767 -29.59 -21.95 25.07
N PHE A 768 -29.58 -20.99 24.13
CA PHE A 768 -29.33 -19.58 24.38
C PHE A 768 -30.53 -18.69 24.03
N ASP A 769 -30.68 -17.59 24.77
CA ASP A 769 -31.70 -16.56 24.57
C ASP A 769 -31.17 -15.43 23.64
N ALA A 770 -29.86 -15.17 23.70
CA ALA A 770 -29.16 -14.23 22.83
C ALA A 770 -27.78 -14.76 22.40
N VAL A 771 -27.30 -14.29 21.23
CA VAL A 771 -25.96 -14.55 20.70
C VAL A 771 -25.35 -13.23 20.22
N LEU A 772 -24.10 -12.99 20.61
CA LEU A 772 -23.23 -11.94 20.06
C LEU A 772 -22.14 -12.58 19.20
N ALA A 773 -21.85 -11.98 18.05
CA ALA A 773 -20.66 -12.26 17.23
C ALA A 773 -20.00 -10.92 16.86
N SER A 774 -19.22 -10.35 17.78
CA SER A 774 -18.66 -9.00 17.61
C SER A 774 -17.37 -9.05 16.80
N LEU A 775 -17.37 -8.37 15.65
CA LEU A 775 -16.27 -8.32 14.68
C LEU A 775 -15.74 -9.71 14.26
N LEU A 776 -16.55 -10.77 14.37
CA LEU A 776 -16.09 -12.15 14.12
C LEU A 776 -16.15 -12.55 12.64
N LEU A 777 -17.29 -12.27 11.97
CA LEU A 777 -17.57 -12.82 10.63
C LEU A 777 -16.61 -12.31 9.55
N SER A 778 -15.93 -11.20 9.81
CA SER A 778 -14.86 -10.66 8.97
C SER A 778 -13.68 -11.62 8.78
N TYR A 779 -13.49 -12.56 9.71
CA TYR A 779 -12.28 -13.37 9.87
C TYR A 779 -12.52 -14.88 9.69
N LEU A 780 -13.69 -15.26 9.17
CA LEU A 780 -14.09 -16.65 8.93
C LEU A 780 -14.08 -16.96 7.43
N GLU A 781 -13.68 -18.18 7.07
CA GLU A 781 -13.82 -18.72 5.72
C GLU A 781 -15.28 -19.14 5.45
N PHE A 782 -16.01 -19.59 6.47
CA PHE A 782 -17.39 -20.09 6.37
C PHE A 782 -18.37 -19.37 7.33
N PRO A 783 -18.58 -18.04 7.18
CA PRO A 783 -19.46 -17.25 8.06
C PRO A 783 -20.94 -17.68 7.96
N ASP A 784 -21.35 -18.26 6.83
CA ASP A 784 -22.68 -18.86 6.62
C ASP A 784 -22.95 -20.03 7.58
N ARG A 785 -21.94 -20.89 7.82
CA ARG A 785 -22.04 -22.02 8.76
C ARG A 785 -22.17 -21.53 10.19
N VAL A 786 -21.46 -20.47 10.56
CA VAL A 786 -21.59 -19.87 11.90
C VAL A 786 -22.97 -19.25 12.09
N LEU A 787 -23.54 -18.60 11.08
CA LEU A 787 -24.91 -18.07 11.18
C LEU A 787 -25.96 -19.19 11.28
N GLN A 788 -25.77 -20.30 10.58
CA GLN A 788 -26.60 -21.51 10.74
C GLN A 788 -26.47 -22.10 12.17
N GLU A 789 -25.28 -22.12 12.74
CA GLU A 789 -25.06 -22.52 14.13
C GLU A 789 -25.68 -21.53 15.13
N CYS A 790 -25.54 -20.22 14.94
CA CYS A 790 -26.25 -19.20 15.70
C CYS A 790 -27.77 -19.45 15.68
N PHE A 791 -28.32 -19.81 14.52
CA PHE A 791 -29.74 -20.15 14.37
C PHE A 791 -30.10 -21.45 15.11
N ARG A 792 -29.23 -22.47 15.12
CA ARG A 792 -29.43 -23.72 15.87
C ARG A 792 -29.42 -23.51 17.38
N ILE A 793 -28.46 -22.74 17.91
CA ILE A 793 -28.25 -22.60 19.36
C ILE A 793 -29.21 -21.58 20.00
N LEU A 794 -29.76 -20.64 19.23
CA LEU A 794 -30.79 -19.71 19.67
C LEU A 794 -32.15 -20.39 19.86
N ARG A 795 -32.88 -19.92 20.87
CA ARG A 795 -34.31 -20.22 21.06
C ARG A 795 -35.18 -19.52 20.00
N PRO A 796 -36.38 -20.03 19.68
CA PRO A 796 -37.37 -19.27 18.92
C PRO A 796 -37.66 -17.92 19.59
N GLY A 797 -37.74 -16.85 18.80
CA GLY A 797 -37.81 -15.47 19.29
C GLY A 797 -36.50 -14.89 19.85
N GLY A 798 -35.45 -15.71 19.99
CA GLY A 798 -34.12 -15.34 20.49
C GLY A 798 -33.36 -14.42 19.53
N ARG A 799 -32.36 -13.71 20.05
CA ARG A 799 -31.75 -12.55 19.39
C ARG A 799 -30.32 -12.78 18.95
N LEU A 800 -29.98 -12.39 17.73
CA LEU A 800 -28.62 -12.35 17.21
C LEU A 800 -28.18 -10.89 17.04
N VAL A 801 -26.98 -10.56 17.50
CA VAL A 801 -26.25 -9.34 17.10
C VAL A 801 -24.90 -9.74 16.51
N VAL A 802 -24.60 -9.18 15.34
CA VAL A 802 -23.34 -9.35 14.62
C VAL A 802 -22.72 -7.98 14.41
N SER A 803 -21.39 -7.88 14.39
CA SER A 803 -20.72 -6.76 13.75
C SER A 803 -19.59 -7.20 12.82
N SER A 804 -19.24 -6.32 11.90
CA SER A 804 -18.08 -6.39 11.02
C SER A 804 -17.49 -5.00 10.89
N LEU A 805 -16.22 -4.91 10.50
CA LEU A 805 -15.69 -3.70 9.89
C LEU A 805 -16.39 -3.40 8.55
N CYS A 806 -16.45 -2.13 8.17
CA CYS A 806 -16.89 -1.67 6.85
C CYS A 806 -15.83 -2.01 5.78
N ARG A 807 -16.22 -2.10 4.49
CA ARG A 807 -15.28 -2.46 3.40
C ARG A 807 -14.12 -1.49 3.24
N ASP A 808 -14.37 -0.19 3.39
CA ASP A 808 -13.35 0.85 3.28
C ASP A 808 -12.93 1.32 4.68
N ALA A 809 -12.90 0.42 5.67
CA ALA A 809 -12.61 0.79 7.07
C ALA A 809 -11.15 1.23 7.25
N ASP A 810 -10.97 2.46 7.72
CA ASP A 810 -9.71 2.95 8.27
C ASP A 810 -9.50 2.38 9.68
N ILE A 811 -9.27 1.06 9.71
CA ILE A 811 -8.69 0.29 10.81
C ILE A 811 -7.58 1.09 11.49
N SER A 812 -6.71 1.68 10.69
CA SER A 812 -5.45 2.27 11.11
C SER A 812 -5.65 3.56 11.93
N ARG A 813 -6.75 4.28 11.73
CA ARG A 813 -7.19 5.42 12.54
C ARG A 813 -7.69 4.99 13.93
N ILE A 814 -8.44 3.90 14.03
CA ILE A 814 -9.02 3.43 15.31
C ILE A 814 -7.92 3.18 16.36
N TYR A 815 -6.77 2.61 15.96
CA TYR A 815 -5.62 2.42 16.87
C TYR A 815 -4.87 3.72 17.20
N VAL A 816 -4.88 4.71 16.31
CA VAL A 816 -4.26 6.02 16.57
C VAL A 816 -5.09 6.79 17.59
N GLU A 817 -6.42 6.76 17.46
CA GLU A 817 -7.38 7.31 18.43
C GLU A 817 -7.27 6.59 19.79
N ALA A 818 -7.30 5.26 19.80
CA ALA A 818 -7.11 4.44 21.01
C ALA A 818 -5.80 4.74 21.75
N TYR A 819 -4.70 4.94 21.00
CA TYR A 819 -3.41 5.32 21.59
C TYR A 819 -3.39 6.76 22.09
N ALA A 820 -4.10 7.69 21.43
CA ALA A 820 -4.19 9.08 21.89
C ALA A 820 -4.91 9.18 23.25
N GLU A 821 -6.04 8.47 23.42
CA GLU A 821 -6.73 8.34 24.71
C GLU A 821 -5.81 7.75 25.80
N LEU A 822 -5.00 6.75 25.44
CA LEU A 822 -4.04 6.13 26.37
C LEU A 822 -2.92 7.10 26.79
N GLN A 823 -2.45 7.95 25.88
CA GLN A 823 -1.41 8.97 26.13
C GLN A 823 -1.93 10.19 26.91
N ALA A 824 -3.21 10.51 26.77
CA ALA A 824 -3.90 11.53 27.55
C ALA A 824 -4.17 11.06 29.00
N GLY A 825 -4.34 9.75 29.18
CA GLY A 825 -4.63 9.11 30.47
C GLY A 825 -6.08 8.67 30.62
N ASP A 826 -6.97 9.06 29.70
CA ASP A 826 -8.41 8.77 29.72
C ASP A 826 -8.72 7.26 29.70
N ALA A 827 -7.93 6.48 28.96
CA ALA A 827 -8.04 5.02 28.94
C ALA A 827 -7.29 4.33 30.11
N GLY A 828 -6.44 5.05 30.86
CA GLY A 828 -5.57 4.49 31.90
C GLY A 828 -6.31 3.87 33.10
N SER A 829 -7.58 4.26 33.31
CA SER A 829 -8.44 3.69 34.36
C SER A 829 -8.88 2.24 34.09
N GLY A 830 -8.83 1.78 32.84
CA GLY A 830 -9.31 0.46 32.42
C GLY A 830 -8.26 -0.64 32.26
N LEU A 831 -6.96 -0.31 32.39
CA LEU A 831 -5.84 -1.22 32.10
C LEU A 831 -4.74 -1.13 33.19
N PRO A 832 -4.95 -1.72 34.39
CA PRO A 832 -3.97 -1.69 35.49
C PRO A 832 -2.68 -2.49 35.22
N GLU A 833 -2.62 -3.19 34.09
CA GLU A 833 -1.46 -3.98 33.62
C GLU A 833 -0.39 -3.10 32.94
N LEU A 834 -0.71 -1.84 32.59
CA LEU A 834 0.18 -0.94 31.86
C LEU A 834 1.38 -0.49 32.70
N ARG A 835 2.59 -0.69 32.15
CA ARG A 835 3.83 -0.09 32.64
C ARG A 835 4.15 1.16 31.81
N GLU A 836 4.38 2.29 32.47
CA GLU A 836 4.54 3.61 31.84
C GLU A 836 5.66 3.69 30.78
N GLY A 837 6.64 2.77 30.83
CA GLY A 837 7.84 2.81 29.97
C GLY A 837 7.71 2.22 28.56
N ASP A 838 6.68 1.42 28.24
CA ASP A 838 6.67 0.60 27.00
C ASP A 838 5.52 0.93 26.02
N LEU A 839 4.81 2.03 26.25
CA LEU A 839 3.63 2.40 25.45
C LEU A 839 3.96 2.53 23.95
N GLY A 840 5.14 3.03 23.60
CA GLY A 840 5.60 3.18 22.22
C GLY A 840 6.08 1.88 21.55
N GLY A 841 6.46 0.85 22.32
CA GLY A 841 6.78 -0.48 21.81
C GLY A 841 5.50 -1.22 21.44
N MET A 842 4.59 -1.34 22.41
CA MET A 842 3.28 -1.98 22.24
C MET A 842 2.49 -1.37 21.06
N ALA A 843 2.40 -0.03 20.97
CA ALA A 843 1.69 0.64 19.88
C ALA A 843 2.25 0.37 18.48
N ARG A 844 3.55 0.08 18.35
CA ARG A 844 4.14 -0.35 17.07
C ARG A 844 3.74 -1.78 16.71
N SER A 845 3.61 -2.69 17.68
CA SER A 845 3.05 -4.02 17.40
C SER A 845 1.64 -3.88 16.83
N PHE A 846 0.73 -3.19 17.53
CA PHE A 846 -0.66 -3.05 17.09
C PHE A 846 -0.79 -2.39 15.71
N LEU A 847 0.05 -1.42 15.36
CA LEU A 847 0.02 -0.83 14.01
C LEU A 847 0.53 -1.80 12.93
N ASN A 848 1.50 -2.67 13.24
CA ASN A 848 1.92 -3.74 12.33
C ASN A 848 0.83 -4.83 12.22
N ASP A 849 0.19 -5.19 13.33
CA ASP A 849 -0.87 -6.20 13.38
C ASP A 849 -2.14 -5.70 12.66
N ALA A 850 -2.47 -4.41 12.78
CA ALA A 850 -3.51 -3.73 12.03
C ALA A 850 -3.21 -3.67 10.51
N ALA A 851 -1.97 -3.39 10.13
CA ALA A 851 -1.55 -3.46 8.73
C ALA A 851 -1.64 -4.91 8.19
N LYS A 852 -1.38 -5.92 9.03
CA LYS A 852 -1.55 -7.33 8.66
C LYS A 852 -3.02 -7.72 8.49
N ILE A 853 -3.96 -7.11 9.25
CA ILE A 853 -5.40 -7.30 9.01
C ILE A 853 -5.80 -6.79 7.62
N LEU A 854 -5.31 -5.61 7.21
CA LEU A 854 -5.56 -5.07 5.86
C LEU A 854 -4.93 -5.95 4.77
N GLU A 855 -3.68 -6.40 4.95
CA GLU A 855 -3.01 -7.34 4.04
C GLU A 855 -3.77 -8.68 3.90
N LEU A 856 -4.43 -9.12 4.97
CA LEU A 856 -5.25 -10.33 5.00
C LEU A 856 -6.64 -10.12 4.36
N GLU A 857 -7.17 -8.90 4.32
CA GLU A 857 -8.36 -8.59 3.49
C GLU A 857 -8.00 -8.51 1.99
N ASP A 858 -6.90 -7.82 1.67
CA ASP A 858 -6.31 -7.70 0.31
C ASP A 858 -6.14 -9.10 -0.33
N THR A 859 -5.53 -10.02 0.42
CA THR A 859 -5.31 -11.41 0.01
C THR A 859 -6.55 -12.30 0.13
N GLY A 860 -7.65 -11.80 0.73
CA GLY A 860 -8.92 -12.52 0.86
C GLY A 860 -8.93 -13.63 1.90
N ALA A 861 -8.00 -13.62 2.86
CA ALA A 861 -8.14 -14.41 4.08
C ALA A 861 -9.25 -13.83 4.99
N PHE A 862 -9.43 -12.51 4.95
CA PHE A 862 -10.53 -11.77 5.59
C PHE A 862 -11.43 -11.10 4.53
N HIS A 863 -12.62 -10.66 4.94
CA HIS A 863 -13.57 -9.94 4.08
C HIS A 863 -14.42 -8.99 4.93
N PHE A 864 -14.42 -7.69 4.61
CA PHE A 864 -15.30 -6.72 5.28
C PHE A 864 -16.60 -6.47 4.52
N TRP A 865 -17.63 -6.15 5.30
CA TRP A 865 -19.03 -6.34 4.93
C TRP A 865 -19.74 -4.99 4.80
N GLU A 866 -20.48 -4.82 3.71
CA GLU A 866 -21.41 -3.69 3.55
C GLU A 866 -22.68 -3.87 4.38
N PRO A 867 -23.36 -2.79 4.82
CA PRO A 867 -24.61 -2.84 5.60
C PRO A 867 -25.70 -3.75 5.03
N ASP A 868 -25.96 -3.62 3.72
CA ASP A 868 -26.96 -4.42 3.02
C ASP A 868 -26.47 -5.85 2.72
N GLU A 869 -25.15 -6.04 2.58
CA GLU A 869 -24.55 -7.35 2.34
C GLU A 869 -24.66 -8.25 3.59
N LEU A 870 -24.31 -7.72 4.77
CA LEU A 870 -24.43 -8.45 6.02
C LEU A 870 -25.90 -8.69 6.41
N ALA A 871 -26.77 -7.72 6.15
CA ALA A 871 -28.21 -7.89 6.35
C ALA A 871 -28.79 -9.01 5.46
N GLN A 872 -28.39 -9.08 4.18
CA GLN A 872 -28.84 -10.15 3.28
C GLN A 872 -28.33 -11.53 3.72
N LEU A 873 -27.06 -11.66 4.14
CA LEU A 873 -26.52 -12.94 4.62
C LEU A 873 -27.31 -13.49 5.82
N LEU A 874 -27.73 -12.63 6.74
CA LEU A 874 -28.59 -13.03 7.87
C LEU A 874 -30.00 -13.43 7.40
N ALA A 875 -30.56 -12.75 6.40
CA ALA A 875 -31.85 -13.11 5.81
C ALA A 875 -31.81 -14.48 5.11
N ASP A 876 -30.74 -14.76 4.37
CA ASP A 876 -30.51 -16.04 3.68
C ASP A 876 -30.34 -17.20 4.68
N CYS A 877 -29.81 -16.92 5.87
CA CYS A 877 -29.76 -17.87 7.00
C CYS A 877 -31.09 -17.98 7.79
N GLY A 878 -32.17 -17.35 7.32
CA GLY A 878 -33.52 -17.46 7.88
C GLY A 878 -33.84 -16.54 9.06
N PHE A 879 -32.96 -15.60 9.41
CA PHE A 879 -33.23 -14.61 10.46
C PHE A 879 -34.24 -13.55 10.00
N GLN A 880 -35.02 -13.01 10.94
CA GLN A 880 -36.10 -12.05 10.70
C GLN A 880 -35.96 -10.78 11.56
N GLY A 881 -36.71 -9.74 11.19
CA GLY A 881 -36.74 -8.47 11.92
C GLY A 881 -35.41 -7.72 11.90
N ILE A 882 -34.62 -7.91 10.83
CA ILE A 882 -33.25 -7.42 10.68
C ILE A 882 -33.20 -5.89 10.74
N ARG A 883 -32.22 -5.35 11.47
CA ARG A 883 -31.94 -3.92 11.58
C ARG A 883 -30.43 -3.68 11.58
N THR A 884 -30.01 -2.70 10.79
CA THR A 884 -28.59 -2.34 10.64
C THR A 884 -28.34 -0.93 11.17
N SER A 885 -27.18 -0.74 11.80
CA SER A 885 -26.67 0.53 12.31
C SER A 885 -25.16 0.61 12.11
N LEU A 886 -24.61 1.83 12.08
CA LEU A 886 -23.17 2.07 11.96
C LEU A 886 -22.58 2.50 13.32
N SER A 887 -21.33 2.16 13.58
CA SER A 887 -20.65 2.37 14.87
C SER A 887 -19.12 2.33 14.70
N LEU A 888 -18.38 2.34 15.82
CA LEU A 888 -16.91 2.33 15.92
C LEU A 888 -16.24 3.56 15.27
N SER A 889 -16.07 4.63 16.07
CA SER A 889 -15.54 5.96 15.68
C SER A 889 -16.46 6.78 14.74
N ASP A 890 -16.02 8.00 14.39
CA ASP A 890 -16.67 8.94 13.47
C ASP A 890 -15.63 9.50 12.45
N PRO A 891 -15.71 9.16 11.15
CA PRO A 891 -16.77 8.38 10.50
C PRO A 891 -16.77 6.91 10.98
N PRO A 892 -17.91 6.21 10.89
CA PRO A 892 -18.07 4.87 11.45
C PRO A 892 -17.31 3.81 10.66
N GLN A 893 -16.52 3.02 11.39
CA GLN A 893 -15.65 1.97 10.86
C GLN A 893 -16.26 0.57 10.95
N ALA A 894 -17.40 0.40 11.63
CA ALA A 894 -18.09 -0.88 11.76
C ALA A 894 -19.59 -0.80 11.46
N VAL A 895 -20.09 -1.88 10.86
CA VAL A 895 -21.51 -2.21 10.75
C VAL A 895 -21.92 -3.09 11.94
N VAL A 896 -23.07 -2.79 12.54
CA VAL A 896 -23.76 -3.63 13.53
C VAL A 896 -25.11 -4.04 12.96
N VAL A 897 -25.36 -5.35 12.86
CA VAL A 897 -26.65 -5.91 12.43
C VAL A 897 -27.27 -6.70 13.57
N SER A 898 -28.56 -6.46 13.80
CA SER A 898 -29.36 -7.17 14.80
C SER A 898 -30.54 -7.87 14.14
N ALA A 899 -30.86 -9.07 14.59
CA ALA A 899 -31.94 -9.88 14.04
C ALA A 899 -32.53 -10.83 15.10
N ARG A 900 -33.61 -11.52 14.75
CA ARG A 900 -34.25 -12.55 15.58
C ARG A 900 -34.35 -13.88 14.84
N ARG A 901 -34.24 -14.97 15.61
CA ARG A 901 -34.75 -16.26 15.19
C ARG A 901 -36.30 -16.22 15.28
N PRO A 902 -37.05 -16.63 14.25
CA PRO A 902 -38.50 -16.75 14.32
C PRO A 902 -38.97 -17.84 15.31
#